data_AF-A0A2C9A7E3-F1
#
_entry.id   AF-A0A2C9A7E3-F1
#
_cell.length_a   1.000
_cell.length_b   1.000
_cell.length_c   1.000
_cell.angle_alpha   90.00
_cell.angle_beta   90.00
_cell.angle_gamma   90.00
#
_symmetry.space_group_name_H-M   'P 1'
#
loop_
_entity.id
_entity.type
_entity.pdbx_description
1 polymer ?
#
loop_
_entity_poly.entity_id
_entity_poly.type
_entity_poly.pdbx_seq_one_letter_code
_entity_poly.pdbx_strand_id
1 'polypeptide(L)'
;MVCDRLSLVLRFAGRFLGLAVVSALVLSCSDDSGSGAQVEVPASSASGKSAVPYVGGSPVVVTEIDPVNISFKDHEGGDAGWVEFFNPAETPVNLSGLYLTDDLSQPRKWAFGNVPVPAQGFMVLYLSGKDLPDYEAPHDSTNLIGPGCWKWTDAQSEPVAGESRADNLPGKSKVCFTENGSRAFGSRMQFGENEELGWTSIAVFVGTGSSSKDDVVDISAANEILLTGYVTAGRKLAFRLAQPDVDDWLGWEAVIEGTGDSNTTYAIGLPQGMKLPDLQNIYGTRFSPESNEMKAVDMKVTSFIARNRGHEPHANFKLHHKGGSLYLMNEDGAIVDSIAYPAMPVGKTWSFGVSPEGAATYGFADPSPYGGAFMSVVYSERSPAITDKLPPSGFYKEPFTVAFDADAHVRCVQGGALPDGNAPAAQSLTVSATTVLRCASFVPGMYPGDVETRTYVFEEQPTIASVFITANPLSLFDPDTGLYMDGPDAQEKIPHYGANYWSDRELPVTVELFEPGVGTPAFAKDAGFQIFGNYSRANDKKSVAIVFREKYGDNRLKYPLFPAFPELDKFKGFILRVGNFGQDYIHDDLASSLSEGLGVDYQRSRPAIVFYNGEYYGIQNIRERSNRYYFETHYGYDPDEIDLLKADNSASSGESSDYVELLDWLESHPLDSDENYRYVATKIDVDNFINYQQTEIYANNRDWPSNNLKKWRVRNPATPWRWFLYDMDFGFGNDMSEYTNNIFEFAAAEDGPDWPNGPKSTFLFRKLLENKSFTNKFVNRMSTLLATNFEKTRVLARIEAMMGEISAEVARDQKRWGHSAKWMDQVLDDMKYFAESRESEILFDMQEFFALGEFVPVTFAASGSGRVLVEGLPLDRPAVKVTLFKGTPVIVSAEGMNGGVFTGWSDGVTDVTRTIMPGEIDALTANFK
;
A
#
# COMPACT_ATOMS: atom_id res chain seq x y z
N MET A 1 -36.24 -45.17 -24.29
CA MET A 1 -34.92 -45.71 -23.91
C MET A 1 -35.00 -46.23 -22.47
N VAL A 2 -34.50 -47.41 -22.07
CA VAL A 2 -33.30 -48.20 -22.45
C VAL A 2 -32.03 -47.62 -21.81
N CYS A 3 -31.17 -48.33 -21.06
CA CYS A 3 -31.12 -49.66 -20.39
C CYS A 3 -29.79 -49.69 -19.58
N ASP A 4 -29.48 -50.55 -18.60
CA ASP A 4 -30.23 -51.47 -17.70
C ASP A 4 -29.29 -51.83 -16.49
N ARG A 5 -29.78 -52.11 -15.26
CA ARG A 5 -29.95 -53.44 -14.59
C ARG A 5 -28.70 -54.36 -14.53
N LEU A 6 -28.47 -55.24 -13.53
CA LEU A 6 -29.15 -55.74 -12.30
C LEU A 6 -28.02 -56.21 -11.31
N SER A 7 -28.12 -56.61 -10.02
CA SER A 7 -29.14 -56.86 -8.96
C SER A 7 -28.41 -56.71 -7.60
N LEU A 8 -28.95 -56.47 -6.40
CA LEU A 8 -30.29 -56.54 -5.76
C LEU A 8 -30.79 -57.92 -5.26
N VAL A 9 -31.23 -57.96 -3.99
CA VAL A 9 -32.17 -58.90 -3.30
C VAL A 9 -31.63 -59.97 -2.31
N LEU A 10 -31.52 -59.57 -1.02
CA LEU A 10 -32.05 -60.17 0.23
C LEU A 10 -31.86 -61.66 0.68
N ARG A 11 -31.59 -61.81 2.00
CA ARG A 11 -31.91 -62.91 2.96
C ARG A 11 -31.03 -64.20 2.88
N PHE A 12 -30.86 -65.04 3.93
CA PHE A 12 -31.65 -65.28 5.18
C PHE A 12 -30.79 -65.81 6.37
N ALA A 13 -31.28 -65.61 7.61
CA ALA A 13 -31.24 -66.51 8.80
C ALA A 13 -29.96 -66.85 9.62
N GLY A 14 -29.87 -66.27 10.83
CA GLY A 14 -29.55 -66.99 12.10
C GLY A 14 -28.08 -67.09 12.58
N ARG A 15 -27.77 -67.43 13.85
CA ARG A 15 -28.60 -67.50 15.09
C ARG A 15 -27.71 -67.68 16.35
N PHE A 16 -28.15 -67.19 17.53
CA PHE A 16 -27.53 -67.27 18.89
C PHE A 16 -26.19 -66.48 19.05
N LEU A 17 -25.87 -65.72 20.11
CA LEU A 17 -26.30 -65.56 21.52
C LEU A 17 -25.49 -66.38 22.55
N GLY A 18 -24.80 -65.69 23.46
CA GLY A 18 -24.02 -66.25 24.57
C GLY A 18 -23.53 -65.14 25.51
N LEU A 19 -24.05 -65.11 26.74
CA LEU A 19 -23.73 -64.11 27.77
C LEU A 19 -22.81 -64.72 28.84
N ALA A 20 -21.85 -63.96 29.36
CA ALA A 20 -21.21 -64.24 30.65
C ALA A 20 -20.69 -62.95 31.29
N VAL A 21 -20.92 -62.78 32.60
CA VAL A 21 -20.41 -61.68 33.42
C VAL A 21 -19.62 -62.29 34.57
N VAL A 22 -18.43 -61.75 34.86
CA VAL A 22 -17.71 -61.97 36.11
C VAL A 22 -17.16 -60.64 36.60
N SER A 23 -17.50 -60.27 37.83
CA SER A 23 -16.93 -59.12 38.54
C SER A 23 -16.17 -59.63 39.76
N ALA A 24 -14.96 -59.12 40.01
CA ALA A 24 -14.23 -59.37 41.26
C ALA A 24 -13.41 -58.14 41.65
N LEU A 25 -13.42 -57.81 42.94
CA LEU A 25 -12.79 -56.62 43.51
C LEU A 25 -11.26 -56.70 43.46
N VAL A 26 -10.62 -55.53 43.45
CA VAL A 26 -9.31 -55.31 44.08
C VAL A 26 -9.51 -54.32 45.23
N LEU A 27 -8.81 -54.56 46.35
CA LEU A 27 -8.91 -53.75 47.57
C LEU A 27 -7.93 -52.58 47.56
N SER A 28 -8.31 -51.53 48.32
CA SER A 28 -7.53 -50.31 48.51
C SER A 28 -6.26 -50.52 49.34
N CYS A 29 -5.20 -49.82 48.97
CA CYS A 29 -4.26 -49.22 49.93
C CYS A 29 -4.02 -47.76 49.51
N SER A 30 -4.19 -46.84 50.44
CA SER A 30 -3.83 -45.43 50.34
C SER A 30 -2.60 -45.19 51.20
N ASP A 31 -1.72 -44.27 50.80
CA ASP A 31 -0.97 -43.46 51.75
C ASP A 31 -0.58 -42.10 51.11
N ASP A 32 -0.26 -41.16 51.97
CA ASP A 32 -0.64 -39.75 51.90
C ASP A 32 0.20 -38.78 51.02
N SER A 33 -0.43 -37.62 50.76
CA SER A 33 0.16 -36.28 50.62
C SER A 33 1.04 -35.90 49.40
N GLY A 34 0.56 -34.88 48.66
CA GLY A 34 1.29 -34.21 47.57
C GLY A 34 0.47 -33.09 46.94
N SER A 35 0.10 -32.05 47.72
CA SER A 35 -0.84 -31.01 47.29
C SER A 35 -0.22 -29.95 46.36
N GLY A 36 0.14 -30.35 45.14
CA GLY A 36 0.29 -29.44 44.00
C GLY A 36 -1.03 -29.38 43.23
N ALA A 37 -1.53 -28.18 42.93
CA ALA A 37 -2.72 -28.01 42.11
C ALA A 37 -2.38 -28.26 40.63
N GLN A 38 -2.55 -29.49 40.17
CA GLN A 38 -2.47 -29.83 38.75
C GLN A 38 -3.62 -29.13 38.01
N VAL A 39 -3.29 -28.26 37.05
CA VAL A 39 -4.27 -27.67 36.13
C VAL A 39 -4.50 -28.67 35.00
N GLU A 40 -5.45 -29.58 35.17
CA GLU A 40 -5.88 -30.47 34.09
C GLU A 40 -6.65 -29.66 33.03
N VAL A 41 -6.05 -29.49 31.85
CA VAL A 41 -6.66 -28.85 30.69
C VAL A 41 -7.70 -29.81 30.08
N PRO A 42 -8.99 -29.45 30.01
CA PRO A 42 -10.00 -30.33 29.42
C PRO A 42 -9.89 -30.37 27.89
N ALA A 43 -9.90 -31.57 27.30
CA ALA A 43 -10.00 -31.73 25.85
C ALA A 43 -11.36 -31.20 25.35
N SER A 44 -11.35 -30.29 24.37
CA SER A 44 -12.57 -29.58 23.96
C SER A 44 -13.53 -30.45 23.16
N SER A 45 -14.82 -30.40 23.51
CA SER A 45 -15.88 -31.14 22.83
C SER A 45 -16.66 -30.27 21.83
N ALA A 46 -15.94 -29.59 20.93
CA ALA A 46 -16.57 -28.88 19.81
C ALA A 46 -17.14 -29.87 18.79
N SER A 47 -18.35 -29.59 18.27
CA SER A 47 -19.07 -30.57 17.45
C SER A 47 -18.58 -30.63 15.99
N GLY A 48 -18.31 -31.84 15.49
CA GLY A 48 -18.29 -32.12 14.05
C GLY A 48 -16.93 -32.26 13.34
N LYS A 49 -15.78 -32.19 14.04
CA LYS A 49 -14.48 -32.63 13.51
C LYS A 49 -13.79 -33.59 14.50
N SER A 50 -12.93 -34.46 13.99
CA SER A 50 -12.30 -35.51 14.81
C SER A 50 -11.24 -34.90 15.73
N ALA A 51 -11.56 -34.78 17.02
CA ALA A 51 -10.57 -34.50 18.05
C ALA A 51 -9.49 -35.59 18.02
N VAL A 52 -8.22 -35.21 17.98
CA VAL A 52 -7.09 -36.13 18.06
C VAL A 52 -6.70 -36.25 19.54
N PRO A 53 -6.55 -37.47 20.10
CA PRO A 53 -6.40 -37.62 21.54
C PRO A 53 -5.01 -37.17 22.03
N TYR A 54 -5.02 -36.31 23.06
CA TYR A 54 -3.86 -36.02 23.89
C TYR A 54 -3.27 -37.31 24.48
N VAL A 55 -1.96 -37.51 24.33
CA VAL A 55 -1.26 -38.74 24.75
C VAL A 55 -0.54 -38.55 26.10
N GLY A 56 -0.30 -37.30 26.51
CA GLY A 56 0.48 -36.95 27.70
C GLY A 56 1.98 -36.93 27.45
N GLY A 57 2.70 -36.15 28.28
CA GLY A 57 4.16 -36.06 28.24
C GLY A 57 4.75 -34.88 27.46
N SER A 58 3.94 -33.89 27.06
CA SER A 58 4.48 -32.63 26.55
C SER A 58 5.25 -31.87 27.64
N PRO A 59 6.41 -31.24 27.33
CA PRO A 59 7.12 -30.37 28.27
C PRO A 59 6.45 -29.00 28.46
N VAL A 60 5.55 -28.62 27.55
CA VAL A 60 4.84 -27.32 27.53
C VAL A 60 3.38 -27.51 27.12
N VAL A 61 2.55 -26.52 27.39
CA VAL A 61 1.13 -26.46 26.99
C VAL A 61 0.93 -25.22 26.12
N VAL A 62 0.21 -25.34 25.00
CA VAL A 62 -0.20 -24.16 24.22
C VAL A 62 -1.27 -23.37 24.98
N THR A 63 -0.97 -22.13 25.38
CA THR A 63 -1.88 -21.30 26.20
C THR A 63 -2.66 -20.27 25.40
N GLU A 64 -2.12 -19.79 24.27
CA GLU A 64 -2.76 -18.76 23.45
C GLU A 64 -2.35 -18.89 21.97
N ILE A 65 -3.28 -18.63 21.05
CA ILE A 65 -3.02 -18.49 19.60
C ILE A 65 -3.63 -17.19 19.06
N ASP A 66 -2.86 -16.48 18.26
CA ASP A 66 -3.29 -15.34 17.45
C ASP A 66 -2.95 -15.55 15.96
N PRO A 67 -3.91 -15.88 15.09
CA PRO A 67 -3.69 -15.96 13.65
C PRO A 67 -3.98 -14.63 12.92
N VAL A 68 -4.42 -13.56 13.63
CA VAL A 68 -4.79 -12.24 13.08
C VAL A 68 -4.21 -11.13 13.95
N ASN A 69 -2.91 -11.24 14.21
CA ASN A 69 -2.19 -10.31 15.07
C ASN A 69 -2.28 -8.87 14.55
N ILE A 70 -2.54 -7.95 15.48
CA ILE A 70 -2.59 -6.49 15.22
C ILE A 70 -1.81 -5.67 16.24
N SER A 71 -1.36 -6.28 17.34
CA SER A 71 -0.98 -5.60 18.58
C SER A 71 0.38 -6.02 19.13
N PHE A 72 0.91 -7.19 18.76
CA PHE A 72 2.14 -7.73 19.33
C PHE A 72 3.21 -7.93 18.26
N LYS A 73 4.09 -6.94 18.09
CA LYS A 73 5.00 -6.86 16.94
C LYS A 73 6.27 -7.70 17.11
N ASP A 74 6.69 -8.34 16.02
CA ASP A 74 7.87 -9.19 15.95
C ASP A 74 9.20 -8.43 15.99
N HIS A 75 10.31 -9.18 15.92
CA HIS A 75 11.66 -8.62 15.99
C HIS A 75 12.05 -7.71 14.81
N GLU A 76 11.20 -7.54 13.79
CA GLU A 76 11.35 -6.56 12.70
C GLU A 76 10.19 -5.53 12.65
N GLY A 77 9.23 -5.58 13.58
CA GLY A 77 8.04 -4.70 13.60
C GLY A 77 6.83 -5.25 12.82
N GLY A 78 6.94 -6.46 12.28
CA GLY A 78 5.86 -7.18 11.60
C GLY A 78 4.79 -7.68 12.57
N ASP A 79 3.57 -7.87 12.06
CA ASP A 79 2.42 -8.43 12.78
C ASP A 79 2.13 -9.87 12.33
N ALA A 80 3.15 -10.73 12.34
CA ALA A 80 2.97 -12.16 12.12
C ALA A 80 2.07 -12.77 13.20
N GLY A 81 1.19 -13.69 12.82
CA GLY A 81 0.45 -14.50 13.80
C GLY A 81 1.40 -15.29 14.69
N TRP A 82 0.98 -15.64 15.91
CA TRP A 82 1.83 -16.24 16.92
C TRP A 82 1.09 -17.29 17.77
N VAL A 83 1.89 -18.07 18.50
CA VAL A 83 1.45 -19.06 19.49
C VAL A 83 2.28 -18.91 20.75
N GLU A 84 1.65 -19.05 21.92
CA GLU A 84 2.31 -19.08 23.22
C GLU A 84 2.37 -20.49 23.79
N PHE A 85 3.53 -20.84 24.35
CA PHE A 85 3.76 -22.07 25.11
C PHE A 85 4.08 -21.73 26.57
N PHE A 86 3.40 -22.38 27.51
CA PHE A 86 3.69 -22.33 28.94
C PHE A 86 4.42 -23.59 29.41
N ASN A 87 5.48 -23.45 30.21
CA ASN A 87 6.18 -24.54 30.89
C ASN A 87 5.69 -24.66 32.35
N PRO A 88 4.86 -25.67 32.70
CA PRO A 88 4.34 -25.86 34.05
C PRO A 88 5.34 -26.47 35.06
N ALA A 89 6.60 -26.70 34.66
CA ALA A 89 7.61 -27.34 35.50
C ALA A 89 8.49 -26.34 36.28
N GLU A 90 9.00 -26.79 37.42
CA GLU A 90 9.98 -26.09 38.27
C GLU A 90 11.39 -25.98 37.66
N THR A 91 11.58 -26.45 36.43
CA THR A 91 12.85 -26.42 35.70
C THR A 91 12.63 -25.94 34.26
N PRO A 92 13.54 -25.13 33.67
CA PRO A 92 13.45 -24.78 32.27
C PRO A 92 13.53 -26.01 31.37
N VAL A 93 12.84 -25.98 30.23
CA VAL A 93 12.90 -27.03 29.20
C VAL A 93 13.26 -26.40 27.86
N ASN A 94 13.97 -27.13 27.01
CA ASN A 94 14.30 -26.71 25.65
C ASN A 94 13.41 -27.47 24.66
N LEU A 95 12.83 -26.78 23.67
CA LEU A 95 11.96 -27.40 22.66
C LEU A 95 12.75 -28.10 21.54
N SER A 96 14.09 -27.98 21.52
CA SER A 96 14.96 -28.61 20.51
C SER A 96 14.69 -30.11 20.34
N GLY A 97 14.51 -30.54 19.09
CA GLY A 97 14.13 -31.93 18.74
C GLY A 97 12.62 -32.20 18.72
N LEU A 98 11.80 -31.22 19.10
CA LEU A 98 10.37 -31.20 18.77
C LEU A 98 10.14 -30.56 17.39
N TYR A 99 8.95 -30.77 16.85
CA TYR A 99 8.50 -30.21 15.58
C TYR A 99 7.14 -29.54 15.74
N LEU A 100 6.88 -28.51 14.93
CA LEU A 100 5.59 -27.82 14.87
C LEU A 100 4.93 -28.06 13.51
N THR A 101 3.64 -28.34 13.49
CA THR A 101 2.86 -28.43 12.24
C THR A 101 1.40 -28.03 12.41
N ASP A 102 0.81 -27.53 11.32
CA ASP A 102 -0.62 -27.35 11.07
C ASP A 102 -1.22 -28.50 10.23
N ASP A 103 -0.37 -29.34 9.63
CA ASP A 103 -0.73 -30.45 8.75
C ASP A 103 -0.10 -31.77 9.23
N LEU A 104 -0.96 -32.71 9.66
CA LEU A 104 -0.54 -34.05 10.08
C LEU A 104 -0.05 -34.94 8.93
N SER A 105 -0.20 -34.53 7.66
CA SER A 105 0.51 -35.16 6.53
C SER A 105 2.01 -34.82 6.53
N GLN A 106 2.40 -33.75 7.23
CA GLN A 106 3.77 -33.29 7.44
C GLN A 106 4.07 -33.21 8.96
N PRO A 107 4.16 -34.35 9.67
CA PRO A 107 4.33 -34.39 11.13
C PRO A 107 5.68 -33.83 11.64
N ARG A 108 6.59 -33.48 10.72
CA ARG A 108 7.87 -32.80 11.00
C ARG A 108 8.06 -31.55 10.11
N LYS A 109 6.96 -30.82 9.81
CA LYS A 109 6.93 -29.67 8.87
C LYS A 109 7.99 -28.61 9.19
N TRP A 110 8.12 -28.24 10.46
CA TRP A 110 9.11 -27.29 10.95
C TRP A 110 9.72 -27.81 12.25
N ALA A 111 11.01 -27.56 12.48
CA ALA A 111 11.78 -28.10 13.61
C ALA A 111 12.25 -26.99 14.55
N PHE A 112 12.12 -27.20 15.86
CA PHE A 112 12.67 -26.29 16.85
C PHE A 112 14.20 -26.43 16.94
N GLY A 113 14.90 -25.30 16.87
CA GLY A 113 16.30 -25.16 17.25
C GLY A 113 16.46 -25.06 18.77
N ASN A 114 17.41 -24.26 19.23
CA ASN A 114 17.62 -23.94 20.64
C ASN A 114 16.56 -22.93 21.11
N VAL A 115 15.47 -23.42 21.70
CA VAL A 115 14.37 -22.60 22.23
C VAL A 115 14.12 -22.97 23.71
N PRO A 116 14.79 -22.28 24.66
CA PRO A 116 14.62 -22.53 26.10
C PRO A 116 13.39 -21.79 26.66
N VAL A 117 12.43 -22.54 27.21
CA VAL A 117 11.27 -22.01 27.95
C VAL A 117 11.59 -22.02 29.45
N PRO A 118 11.51 -20.88 30.17
CA PRO A 118 11.83 -20.81 31.60
C PRO A 118 10.93 -21.70 32.49
N ALA A 119 11.38 -22.01 33.71
CA ALA A 119 10.54 -22.68 34.72
C ALA A 119 9.34 -21.78 35.09
N GLN A 120 8.13 -22.35 35.16
CA GLN A 120 6.87 -21.61 35.38
C GLN A 120 6.74 -20.37 34.46
N GLY A 121 7.21 -20.49 33.22
CA GLY A 121 7.36 -19.37 32.29
C GLY A 121 6.80 -19.63 30.90
N PHE A 122 6.68 -18.55 30.13
CA PHE A 122 6.06 -18.53 28.80
C PHE A 122 7.11 -18.29 27.70
N MET A 123 6.83 -18.76 26.49
CA MET A 123 7.59 -18.48 25.27
C MET A 123 6.62 -18.24 24.11
N VAL A 124 6.82 -17.17 23.35
CA VAL A 124 6.05 -16.89 22.13
C VAL A 124 6.84 -17.36 20.90
N LEU A 125 6.15 -17.88 19.90
CA LEU A 125 6.69 -18.26 18.59
C LEU A 125 5.86 -17.59 17.49
N TYR A 126 6.54 -17.00 16.49
CA TYR A 126 5.88 -16.36 15.35
C TYR A 126 5.69 -17.32 14.18
N LEU A 127 4.47 -17.40 13.65
CA LEU A 127 4.09 -18.15 12.45
C LEU A 127 4.14 -17.20 11.25
N SER A 128 5.37 -16.91 10.79
CA SER A 128 5.68 -15.74 9.96
C SER A 128 6.11 -16.06 8.53
N GLY A 129 6.66 -17.24 8.27
CA GLY A 129 7.30 -17.61 7.00
C GLY A 129 8.83 -17.41 6.95
N LYS A 130 9.46 -16.82 7.98
CA LYS A 130 10.89 -16.40 7.92
C LYS A 130 11.93 -17.52 8.18
N ASP A 131 11.52 -18.63 8.79
CA ASP A 131 12.37 -19.80 9.13
C ASP A 131 13.58 -19.51 10.05
N LEU A 132 13.31 -19.00 11.25
CA LEU A 132 14.30 -18.82 12.32
C LEU A 132 14.04 -19.87 13.42
N PRO A 133 14.78 -21.00 13.45
CA PRO A 133 14.49 -22.13 14.34
C PRO A 133 14.89 -21.90 15.80
N ASP A 134 15.86 -21.02 16.05
CA ASP A 134 16.43 -20.74 17.37
C ASP A 134 15.76 -19.53 18.04
N TYR A 135 15.87 -19.46 19.38
CA TYR A 135 15.68 -18.22 20.14
C TYR A 135 17.04 -17.53 20.30
N GLU A 136 17.15 -16.30 19.79
CA GLU A 136 18.32 -15.45 20.05
C GLU A 136 18.02 -14.47 21.20
N ALA A 137 18.99 -14.30 22.10
CA ALA A 137 18.87 -13.40 23.25
C ALA A 137 19.40 -11.98 22.94
N PRO A 138 18.74 -10.91 23.44
CA PRO A 138 19.22 -9.54 23.28
C PRO A 138 20.64 -9.32 23.82
N HIS A 139 21.47 -8.59 23.08
CA HIS A 139 22.79 -8.14 23.49
C HIS A 139 23.18 -6.79 22.86
N ASP A 140 23.61 -5.85 23.70
CA ASP A 140 23.99 -4.50 23.26
C ASP A 140 25.35 -4.50 22.52
N SER A 141 25.47 -3.69 21.47
CA SER A 141 26.71 -3.58 20.68
C SER A 141 27.40 -2.22 20.85
N THR A 142 26.72 -1.11 20.56
CA THR A 142 27.38 0.21 20.41
C THR A 142 26.54 1.37 20.97
N ASN A 143 27.15 2.22 21.80
CA ASN A 143 26.54 3.49 22.24
C ASN A 143 26.77 4.59 21.19
N LEU A 144 25.70 5.28 20.80
CA LEU A 144 25.67 6.24 19.69
C LEU A 144 25.83 7.71 20.14
N ILE A 145 25.99 8.00 21.44
CA ILE A 145 26.13 9.38 21.98
C ILE A 145 27.61 9.79 22.07
N GLY A 146 28.18 10.18 20.93
CA GLY A 146 29.52 10.74 20.81
C GLY A 146 29.70 12.15 21.41
N PRO A 147 30.92 12.70 21.36
CA PRO A 147 31.19 14.07 21.79
C PRO A 147 30.81 15.14 20.75
N GLY A 148 30.73 14.80 19.46
CA GLY A 148 30.47 15.75 18.37
C GLY A 148 28.97 15.95 18.15
N CYS A 149 28.47 17.16 18.37
CA CYS A 149 27.07 17.49 18.13
C CYS A 149 26.92 18.94 17.64
N TRP A 150 26.04 19.16 16.67
CA TRP A 150 25.76 20.47 16.08
C TRP A 150 24.27 20.61 15.78
N LYS A 151 23.85 21.81 15.37
CA LYS A 151 22.49 22.06 14.88
C LYS A 151 22.49 23.12 13.79
N TRP A 152 21.58 22.99 12.84
CA TRP A 152 21.33 23.95 11.76
C TRP A 152 19.82 23.97 11.45
N THR A 153 19.34 25.09 10.92
CA THR A 153 17.95 25.25 10.48
C THR A 153 17.90 26.18 9.27
N ASP A 154 16.80 26.15 8.51
CA ASP A 154 16.55 27.08 7.41
C ASP A 154 16.67 28.57 7.79
N ALA A 155 16.43 28.95 9.05
CA ALA A 155 16.69 30.28 9.61
C ALA A 155 18.20 30.69 9.64
N GLN A 156 19.09 29.80 9.18
CA GLN A 156 20.52 30.04 8.94
C GLN A 156 20.88 29.88 7.44
N SER A 157 19.88 29.86 6.56
CA SER A 157 20.03 29.95 5.11
C SER A 157 20.26 31.41 4.67
N GLU A 158 20.92 31.57 3.53
CA GLU A 158 21.34 32.85 2.95
C GLU A 158 21.12 32.79 1.43
N PRO A 159 20.65 33.86 0.75
CA PRO A 159 20.34 35.19 1.30
C PRO A 159 18.96 35.31 1.96
N VAL A 160 18.13 34.26 1.86
CA VAL A 160 16.79 34.18 2.47
C VAL A 160 16.87 33.27 3.68
N ALA A 161 16.49 33.78 4.84
CA ALA A 161 16.39 32.99 6.07
C ALA A 161 14.97 32.44 6.25
N GLY A 162 14.88 31.16 6.61
CA GLY A 162 13.64 30.51 7.02
C GLY A 162 13.20 30.89 8.43
N GLU A 163 12.09 30.30 8.89
CA GLU A 163 11.53 30.55 10.23
C GLU A 163 11.66 29.36 11.20
N SER A 164 12.25 28.24 10.76
CA SER A 164 12.40 27.04 11.58
C SER A 164 13.50 27.20 12.63
N ARG A 165 13.20 26.72 13.84
CA ARG A 165 14.08 26.88 15.00
C ARG A 165 14.39 25.57 15.68
N ALA A 166 15.63 25.46 16.16
CA ALA A 166 16.14 24.38 17.00
C ALA A 166 16.74 25.02 18.25
N ASP A 167 15.92 25.24 19.28
CA ASP A 167 16.33 25.82 20.54
C ASP A 167 17.04 24.79 21.43
N ASN A 168 17.96 25.24 22.29
CA ASN A 168 18.48 24.36 23.34
C ASN A 168 17.36 24.11 24.37
N LEU A 169 17.33 22.93 24.99
CA LEU A 169 16.38 22.67 26.07
C LEU A 169 16.52 23.68 27.23
N PRO A 170 15.43 24.00 27.95
CA PRO A 170 15.48 24.92 29.09
C PRO A 170 16.60 24.58 30.09
N GLY A 171 17.47 25.56 30.35
CA GLY A 171 18.63 25.42 31.23
C GLY A 171 19.86 24.73 30.62
N LYS A 172 19.85 24.37 29.32
CA LYS A 172 21.01 23.80 28.61
C LYS A 172 21.65 24.83 27.68
N SER A 173 22.98 24.88 27.66
CA SER A 173 23.77 25.80 26.81
C SER A 173 24.20 25.20 25.46
N LYS A 174 23.96 23.91 25.25
CA LYS A 174 24.27 23.15 24.01
C LYS A 174 23.23 22.04 23.81
N VAL A 175 23.17 21.49 22.59
CA VAL A 175 22.40 20.28 22.24
C VAL A 175 22.84 19.09 23.07
N CYS A 176 24.14 18.77 23.04
CA CYS A 176 24.72 17.69 23.84
C CYS A 176 25.32 18.22 25.15
N PHE A 177 25.06 17.51 26.24
CA PHE A 177 25.43 17.88 27.60
C PHE A 177 25.68 16.63 28.47
N THR A 178 26.16 16.84 29.69
CA THR A 178 26.25 15.79 30.71
C THR A 178 25.12 15.98 31.73
N GLU A 179 24.49 14.89 32.15
CA GLU A 179 23.49 14.89 33.21
C GLU A 179 23.63 13.60 34.02
N ASN A 180 23.63 13.71 35.36
CA ASN A 180 23.83 12.57 36.29
C ASN A 180 25.10 11.73 36.02
N GLY A 181 26.11 12.29 35.36
CA GLY A 181 27.35 11.62 34.97
C GLY A 181 27.34 11.00 33.56
N SER A 182 26.16 10.80 32.97
CA SER A 182 25.99 10.29 31.61
C SER A 182 25.96 11.40 30.56
N ARG A 183 26.24 11.07 29.29
CA ARG A 183 25.95 11.96 28.16
C ARG A 183 24.47 11.91 27.83
N ALA A 184 23.93 13.05 27.43
CA ALA A 184 22.56 13.23 26.98
C ALA A 184 22.52 14.31 25.91
N PHE A 185 21.48 14.30 25.08
CA PHE A 185 21.27 15.34 24.07
C PHE A 185 19.80 15.77 24.01
N GLY A 186 19.54 16.94 23.43
CA GLY A 186 18.18 17.38 23.20
C GLY A 186 18.06 18.80 22.66
N SER A 187 16.89 19.07 22.07
CA SER A 187 16.55 20.36 21.48
C SER A 187 15.03 20.50 21.47
N ARG A 188 14.55 21.75 21.46
CA ARG A 188 13.18 22.10 21.10
C ARG A 188 13.17 22.51 19.64
N MET A 189 12.51 21.73 18.80
CA MET A 189 12.46 21.95 17.35
C MET A 189 11.06 22.36 16.94
N GLN A 190 10.92 23.32 16.03
CA GLN A 190 9.67 23.60 15.35
C GLN A 190 9.95 24.18 13.96
N PHE A 191 9.31 23.60 12.94
CA PHE A 191 9.32 24.18 11.59
C PHE A 191 8.54 25.50 11.58
N GLY A 192 9.07 26.52 10.92
CA GLY A 192 8.37 27.78 10.68
C GLY A 192 7.63 27.77 9.34
N GLU A 193 6.80 28.78 9.10
CA GLU A 193 6.21 29.00 7.78
C GLU A 193 7.15 29.90 6.98
N ASN A 194 7.48 29.53 5.73
CA ASN A 194 8.26 30.39 4.83
C ASN A 194 7.88 30.12 3.37
N GLU A 195 7.54 31.18 2.63
CA GLU A 195 7.20 31.10 1.20
C GLU A 195 8.41 31.35 0.28
N GLU A 196 9.36 32.16 0.74
CA GLU A 196 10.46 32.67 -0.08
C GLU A 196 11.59 31.64 -0.27
N LEU A 197 11.73 30.67 0.65
CA LEU A 197 12.56 29.48 0.46
C LEU A 197 11.87 28.36 -0.33
N GLY A 198 10.55 28.20 -0.20
CA GLY A 198 9.81 27.05 -0.76
C GLY A 198 10.05 25.71 -0.06
N TRP A 199 10.96 25.64 0.92
CA TRP A 199 11.27 24.46 1.73
C TRP A 199 11.52 24.84 3.19
N THR A 200 11.41 23.87 4.10
CA THR A 200 11.79 24.00 5.51
C THR A 200 12.78 22.91 5.89
N SER A 201 13.67 23.18 6.86
CA SER A 201 14.66 22.21 7.31
C SER A 201 15.14 22.47 8.73
N ILE A 202 15.29 21.37 9.47
CA ILE A 202 15.90 21.32 10.80
C ILE A 202 16.91 20.17 10.79
N ALA A 203 18.06 20.41 11.40
CA ALA A 203 19.08 19.42 11.70
C ALA A 203 19.51 19.59 13.16
N VAL A 204 19.33 18.55 13.97
CA VAL A 204 19.99 18.41 15.28
C VAL A 204 20.81 17.14 15.22
N PHE A 205 22.13 17.28 15.11
CA PHE A 205 23.03 16.17 14.80
C PHE A 205 23.78 15.68 16.04
N VAL A 206 23.89 14.36 16.17
CA VAL A 206 24.66 13.66 17.19
C VAL A 206 25.60 12.68 16.48
N GLY A 207 26.90 12.92 16.55
CA GLY A 207 27.92 11.99 16.07
C GLY A 207 28.04 10.78 16.99
N THR A 208 28.38 9.62 16.43
CA THR A 208 28.84 8.44 17.20
C THR A 208 30.22 8.72 17.81
N GLY A 209 31.08 9.36 17.02
CA GLY A 209 32.33 9.99 17.44
C GLY A 209 32.29 11.53 17.43
N SER A 210 33.29 12.14 16.82
CA SER A 210 33.50 13.58 16.65
C SER A 210 32.57 14.26 15.64
N SER A 211 31.60 13.54 15.08
CA SER A 211 30.72 13.97 13.97
C SER A 211 31.44 14.29 12.64
N SER A 212 32.68 13.80 12.44
CA SER A 212 33.33 13.80 11.11
C SER A 212 32.96 12.54 10.31
N LYS A 213 32.89 12.64 8.98
CA LYS A 213 32.68 11.46 8.11
C LYS A 213 33.83 10.43 8.20
N ASP A 214 35.00 10.82 8.72
CA ASP A 214 36.14 9.92 8.97
C ASP A 214 36.04 9.09 10.27
N ASP A 215 35.09 9.40 11.15
CA ASP A 215 34.99 8.86 12.52
C ASP A 215 33.77 7.94 12.64
N VAL A 216 33.77 6.89 11.80
CA VAL A 216 32.70 5.90 11.66
C VAL A 216 32.78 4.79 12.71
N VAL A 217 31.62 4.20 13.01
CA VAL A 217 31.49 2.95 13.78
C VAL A 217 30.71 1.90 12.98
N ASP A 218 31.10 0.64 13.17
CA ASP A 218 30.38 -0.53 12.68
C ASP A 218 29.24 -0.89 13.65
N ILE A 219 28.03 -0.97 13.13
CA ILE A 219 26.82 -1.46 13.80
C ILE A 219 26.13 -2.56 12.97
N SER A 220 26.81 -3.19 12.01
CA SER A 220 26.24 -4.22 11.13
C SER A 220 25.78 -5.49 11.86
N ALA A 221 26.20 -5.70 13.10
CA ALA A 221 25.69 -6.75 13.98
C ALA A 221 24.39 -6.37 14.73
N ALA A 222 23.88 -5.14 14.58
CA ALA A 222 22.68 -4.65 15.24
C ALA A 222 21.44 -4.73 14.33
N ASN A 223 20.32 -5.18 14.90
CA ASN A 223 19.00 -5.18 14.26
C ASN A 223 18.02 -4.19 14.93
N GLU A 224 18.42 -3.50 16.01
CA GLU A 224 17.61 -2.49 16.70
C GLU A 224 18.45 -1.33 17.24
N ILE A 225 17.85 -0.15 17.27
CA ILE A 225 18.27 1.00 18.06
C ILE A 225 17.29 1.21 19.22
N LEU A 226 17.83 1.31 20.44
CA LEU A 226 17.13 1.80 21.62
C LEU A 226 17.44 3.28 21.84
N LEU A 227 16.40 4.11 21.83
CA LEU A 227 16.45 5.53 22.19
C LEU A 227 15.65 5.73 23.47
N THR A 228 16.32 5.96 24.61
CA THR A 228 15.65 6.26 25.89
C THR A 228 15.60 7.77 26.11
N GLY A 229 14.40 8.31 26.32
CA GLY A 229 14.23 9.73 26.61
C GLY A 229 12.83 10.27 26.43
N TYR A 230 12.70 11.58 26.63
CA TYR A 230 11.49 12.35 26.37
C TYR A 230 11.40 12.75 24.91
N VAL A 231 10.23 12.57 24.31
CA VAL A 231 9.76 13.27 23.11
C VAL A 231 8.32 13.71 23.38
N THR A 232 7.93 14.91 22.97
CA THR A 232 6.60 15.49 23.22
C THR A 232 5.47 14.53 22.83
N ALA A 233 4.47 14.37 23.71
CA ALA A 233 3.35 13.46 23.51
C ALA A 233 2.58 13.75 22.21
N GLY A 234 2.37 12.71 21.38
CA GLY A 234 1.65 12.82 20.10
C GLY A 234 2.38 13.68 19.06
N ARG A 235 3.71 13.79 19.15
CA ARG A 235 4.54 14.51 18.18
C ARG A 235 5.58 13.59 17.54
N LYS A 236 5.73 13.69 16.22
CA LYS A 236 6.63 12.81 15.47
C LYS A 236 8.05 13.39 15.35
N LEU A 237 9.04 12.58 15.70
CA LEU A 237 10.47 12.86 15.55
C LEU A 237 11.07 11.89 14.53
N ALA A 238 11.62 12.43 13.45
CA ALA A 238 12.41 11.69 12.49
C ALA A 238 13.88 11.63 12.90
N PHE A 239 14.56 10.53 12.57
CA PHE A 239 16.01 10.44 12.58
C PHE A 239 16.56 9.68 11.39
N ARG A 240 17.76 10.07 10.94
CA ARG A 240 18.51 9.45 9.83
C ARG A 240 19.90 9.03 10.30
N LEU A 241 20.33 7.82 9.95
CA LEU A 241 21.72 7.41 10.14
C LEU A 241 22.60 8.08 9.09
N ALA A 242 23.73 8.64 9.52
CA ALA A 242 24.64 9.36 8.65
C ALA A 242 25.91 8.54 8.37
N GLN A 243 26.25 8.41 7.09
CA GLN A 243 27.36 7.62 6.55
C GLN A 243 28.23 8.45 5.58
N PRO A 244 29.47 8.02 5.28
CA PRO A 244 30.26 8.56 4.17
C PRO A 244 29.48 8.63 2.85
N ASP A 245 29.86 9.60 2.01
CA ASP A 245 29.42 9.80 0.63
C ASP A 245 27.91 10.01 0.38
N VAL A 246 27.08 9.91 1.41
CA VAL A 246 25.67 10.33 1.44
C VAL A 246 25.52 11.58 2.32
N ASP A 247 24.59 12.47 1.99
CA ASP A 247 24.26 13.62 2.84
C ASP A 247 23.32 13.25 4.00
N ASP A 248 23.46 13.90 5.15
CA ASP A 248 22.76 13.53 6.40
C ASP A 248 21.23 13.72 6.40
N TRP A 249 20.69 14.35 5.35
CA TRP A 249 19.25 14.51 5.10
C TRP A 249 18.70 13.51 4.07
N LEU A 250 19.58 12.74 3.42
CA LEU A 250 19.27 11.64 2.51
C LEU A 250 19.52 10.29 3.20
N GLY A 251 19.27 9.20 2.48
CA GLY A 251 19.44 7.83 3.00
C GLY A 251 18.27 7.35 3.87
N TRP A 252 18.56 6.48 4.83
CA TRP A 252 17.55 5.82 5.65
C TRP A 252 17.02 6.70 6.77
N GLU A 253 15.68 6.75 6.90
CA GLU A 253 14.95 7.46 7.95
C GLU A 253 14.11 6.47 8.76
N ALA A 254 14.01 6.70 10.06
CA ALA A 254 12.97 6.16 10.92
C ALA A 254 12.29 7.29 11.71
N VAL A 255 11.00 7.10 12.01
CA VAL A 255 10.18 8.09 12.72
C VAL A 255 9.60 7.46 13.98
N ILE A 256 9.68 8.18 15.10
CA ILE A 256 9.07 7.79 16.38
C ILE A 256 8.01 8.83 16.80
N GLU A 257 6.90 8.37 17.36
CA GLU A 257 5.87 9.24 17.95
C GLU A 257 6.10 9.35 19.46
N GLY A 258 6.22 10.58 19.97
CA GLY A 258 6.55 10.83 21.37
C GLY A 258 5.43 10.50 22.35
N THR A 259 5.83 10.08 23.54
CA THR A 259 4.91 9.68 24.65
C THR A 259 4.73 10.76 25.72
N GLY A 260 5.63 11.74 25.80
CA GLY A 260 5.69 12.70 26.91
C GLY A 260 6.31 12.17 28.21
N ASP A 261 6.73 10.90 28.29
CA ASP A 261 7.52 10.38 29.42
C ASP A 261 9.03 10.42 29.11
N SER A 262 9.85 10.80 30.09
CA SER A 262 11.31 10.80 30.01
C SER A 262 11.93 9.40 30.14
N ASN A 263 11.16 8.41 30.60
CA ASN A 263 11.62 7.03 30.81
C ASN A 263 11.28 6.10 29.63
N THR A 264 10.49 6.57 28.65
CA THR A 264 10.18 5.78 27.46
C THR A 264 11.45 5.41 26.71
N THR A 265 11.56 4.13 26.35
CA THR A 265 12.57 3.65 25.41
C THR A 265 11.88 3.30 24.11
N TYR A 266 12.16 4.06 23.06
CA TYR A 266 11.71 3.80 21.71
C TYR A 266 12.62 2.74 21.09
N ALA A 267 12.00 1.70 20.56
CA ALA A 267 12.65 0.55 19.94
C ALA A 267 12.46 0.64 18.42
N ILE A 268 13.56 0.80 17.68
CA ILE A 268 13.53 1.06 16.23
C ILE A 268 14.33 -0.02 15.50
N GLY A 269 13.68 -0.80 14.64
CA GLY A 269 14.35 -1.83 13.83
C GLY A 269 15.30 -1.23 12.80
N LEU A 270 16.46 -1.88 12.60
CA LEU A 270 17.44 -1.54 11.57
C LEU A 270 17.26 -2.45 10.34
N PRO A 271 17.21 -1.90 9.11
CA PRO A 271 17.07 -2.71 7.90
C PRO A 271 18.33 -3.53 7.65
N GLN A 272 18.16 -4.80 7.30
CA GLN A 272 19.26 -5.74 7.07
C GLN A 272 19.48 -5.95 5.57
N GLY A 273 20.74 -6.09 5.14
CA GLY A 273 21.10 -6.45 3.76
C GLY A 273 20.95 -5.37 2.68
N MET A 274 20.56 -4.14 3.05
CA MET A 274 20.49 -3.00 2.13
C MET A 274 21.87 -2.41 1.82
N LYS A 275 22.06 -1.81 0.64
CA LYS A 275 23.20 -0.90 0.35
C LYS A 275 23.12 0.41 1.15
N LEU A 276 21.91 0.86 1.48
CA LEU A 276 21.62 2.09 2.23
C LEU A 276 20.57 1.79 3.33
N PRO A 277 20.89 1.94 4.63
CA PRO A 277 22.13 2.50 5.19
C PRO A 277 23.26 1.46 5.21
N ASP A 278 24.50 1.90 4.97
CA ASP A 278 25.69 1.07 5.21
C ASP A 278 26.00 1.02 6.72
N LEU A 279 25.49 -0.01 7.38
CA LEU A 279 25.67 -0.23 8.82
C LEU A 279 27.12 -0.44 9.25
N GLN A 280 28.09 -0.64 8.34
CA GLN A 280 29.51 -0.73 8.70
C GLN A 280 30.17 0.64 8.88
N ASN A 281 29.57 1.72 8.33
CA ASN A 281 30.22 3.03 8.19
C ASN A 281 29.36 4.19 8.74
N ILE A 282 28.89 4.11 9.99
CA ILE A 282 28.00 5.13 10.59
C ILE A 282 28.79 6.15 11.44
N TYR A 283 28.79 7.43 11.05
CA TYR A 283 29.48 8.51 11.79
C TYR A 283 28.57 9.35 12.70
N GLY A 284 27.25 9.16 12.62
CA GLY A 284 26.30 9.89 13.44
C GLY A 284 24.83 9.71 13.06
N THR A 285 24.01 10.62 13.55
CA THR A 285 22.56 10.63 13.38
C THR A 285 22.05 12.06 13.32
N ARG A 286 21.26 12.38 12.28
CA ARG A 286 20.50 13.62 12.17
C ARG A 286 19.11 13.41 12.76
N PHE A 287 18.65 14.32 13.62
CA PHE A 287 17.28 14.39 14.13
C PHE A 287 16.56 15.64 13.60
N SER A 288 15.25 15.51 13.37
CA SER A 288 14.31 16.60 13.04
C SER A 288 12.89 16.20 13.45
N PRO A 289 11.91 17.11 13.48
CA PRO A 289 10.51 16.69 13.36
C PRO A 289 10.31 15.89 12.05
N GLU A 290 9.26 15.06 11.97
CA GLU A 290 8.81 14.52 10.67
C GLU A 290 8.41 15.70 9.76
N SER A 291 8.56 15.59 8.44
CA SER A 291 8.29 16.66 7.46
C SER A 291 6.94 17.38 7.59
N ASN A 292 5.95 16.71 8.18
CA ASN A 292 4.58 17.22 8.33
C ASN A 292 4.28 17.73 9.77
N GLU A 293 5.24 17.57 10.70
CA GLU A 293 5.11 17.97 12.11
C GLU A 293 5.55 19.42 12.32
N MET A 294 4.65 20.35 11.96
CA MET A 294 4.89 21.80 12.06
C MET A 294 4.85 22.36 13.50
N LYS A 295 4.69 21.50 14.52
CA LYS A 295 4.53 21.91 15.92
C LYS A 295 5.82 21.73 16.71
N ALA A 296 5.85 22.26 17.93
CA ALA A 296 7.01 22.15 18.78
C ALA A 296 7.24 20.70 19.25
N VAL A 297 8.33 20.10 18.79
CA VAL A 297 8.86 18.81 19.23
C VAL A 297 10.03 19.08 20.20
N ASP A 298 9.76 18.99 21.50
CA ASP A 298 10.79 19.00 22.53
C ASP A 298 11.32 17.56 22.68
N MET A 299 12.61 17.33 22.40
CA MET A 299 13.26 16.02 22.60
C MET A 299 14.41 16.10 23.62
N LYS A 300 14.55 15.06 24.44
CA LYS A 300 15.65 14.88 25.41
C LYS A 300 16.00 13.40 25.56
N VAL A 301 17.11 12.99 24.95
CA VAL A 301 17.60 11.61 24.94
C VAL A 301 18.70 11.43 25.98
N THR A 302 18.60 10.38 26.79
CA THR A 302 19.53 10.03 27.87
C THR A 302 20.24 8.69 27.65
N SER A 303 19.76 7.86 26.72
CA SER A 303 20.46 6.69 26.19
C SER A 303 20.17 6.54 24.69
N PHE A 304 21.17 6.18 23.91
CA PHE A 304 21.02 5.90 22.47
C PHE A 304 22.01 4.78 22.12
N ILE A 305 21.49 3.59 21.87
CA ILE A 305 22.27 2.33 21.79
C ILE A 305 21.81 1.55 20.56
N ALA A 306 22.74 1.19 19.69
CA ALA A 306 22.55 0.10 18.74
C ALA A 306 22.76 -1.24 19.47
N ARG A 307 21.88 -2.21 19.21
CA ARG A 307 21.96 -3.57 19.77
C ARG A 307 21.46 -4.62 18.79
N ASN A 308 21.84 -5.86 19.02
CA ASN A 308 21.06 -6.99 18.54
C ASN A 308 19.99 -7.29 19.60
N ARG A 309 18.71 -7.23 19.25
CA ARG A 309 17.61 -7.55 20.18
C ARG A 309 17.33 -9.05 20.30
N GLY A 310 18.09 -9.88 19.60
CA GLY A 310 17.76 -11.28 19.39
C GLY A 310 16.45 -11.41 18.62
N HIS A 311 15.79 -12.55 18.77
CA HIS A 311 14.45 -12.81 18.26
C HIS A 311 13.80 -14.02 18.95
N GLU A 312 12.48 -14.00 19.08
CA GLU A 312 11.67 -15.21 19.20
C GLU A 312 11.93 -16.18 18.03
N PRO A 313 11.63 -17.49 18.15
CA PRO A 313 11.61 -18.38 16.99
C PRO A 313 10.52 -17.98 15.97
N HIS A 314 10.82 -18.13 14.69
CA HIS A 314 9.92 -17.86 13.57
C HIS A 314 9.71 -19.12 12.70
N ALA A 315 8.54 -19.74 12.79
CA ALA A 315 8.16 -20.83 11.90
C ALA A 315 8.00 -20.38 10.44
N ASN A 316 8.34 -21.28 9.51
CA ASN A 316 8.31 -21.05 8.06
C ASN A 316 6.92 -21.18 7.41
N PHE A 317 5.86 -21.20 8.22
CA PHE A 317 4.47 -21.21 7.77
C PHE A 317 3.61 -20.24 8.61
N LYS A 318 2.41 -19.94 8.11
CA LYS A 318 1.42 -19.07 8.75
C LYS A 318 0.16 -19.86 9.08
N LEU A 319 -0.50 -19.55 10.20
CA LEU A 319 -1.83 -20.07 10.51
C LEU A 319 -2.93 -19.38 9.68
N HIS A 320 -4.09 -20.03 9.56
CA HIS A 320 -5.25 -19.50 8.83
C HIS A 320 -6.24 -18.82 9.78
N HIS A 321 -6.58 -17.56 9.50
CA HIS A 321 -7.57 -16.80 10.29
C HIS A 321 -8.97 -17.45 10.36
N LYS A 322 -9.30 -18.38 9.45
CA LYS A 322 -10.61 -19.08 9.39
C LYS A 322 -10.71 -20.31 10.30
N GLY A 323 -9.77 -20.45 11.24
CA GLY A 323 -9.67 -21.59 12.13
C GLY A 323 -8.83 -22.71 11.55
N GLY A 324 -8.37 -23.59 12.43
CA GLY A 324 -7.44 -24.66 12.09
C GLY A 324 -7.07 -25.51 13.30
N SER A 325 -5.91 -26.13 13.23
CA SER A 325 -5.31 -26.84 14.36
C SER A 325 -3.79 -26.73 14.28
N LEU A 326 -3.14 -26.73 15.44
CA LEU A 326 -1.69 -26.70 15.58
C LEU A 326 -1.29 -27.88 16.46
N TYR A 327 -0.21 -28.56 16.08
CA TYR A 327 0.28 -29.78 16.72
C TYR A 327 1.76 -29.62 17.05
N LEU A 328 2.11 -29.86 18.31
CA LEU A 328 3.48 -30.03 18.78
C LEU A 328 3.80 -31.53 18.75
N MET A 329 4.89 -31.89 18.07
CA MET A 329 5.22 -33.26 17.69
C MET A 329 6.60 -33.64 18.22
N ASN A 330 6.78 -34.90 18.65
CA ASN A 330 8.10 -35.44 19.01
C ASN A 330 8.86 -35.99 17.80
N GLU A 331 10.10 -36.46 18.01
CA GLU A 331 10.90 -37.07 16.93
C GLU A 331 10.19 -38.29 16.29
N ASP A 332 9.54 -39.17 17.05
CA ASP A 332 8.79 -40.30 16.49
C ASP A 332 7.59 -39.90 15.61
N GLY A 333 7.22 -38.61 15.56
CA GLY A 333 6.06 -38.11 14.83
C GLY A 333 4.74 -38.32 15.57
N ALA A 334 4.79 -38.52 16.89
CA ALA A 334 3.62 -38.54 17.76
C ALA A 334 3.30 -37.12 18.27
N ILE A 335 2.02 -36.82 18.41
CA ILE A 335 1.52 -35.57 19.01
C ILE A 335 1.83 -35.60 20.51
N VAL A 336 2.52 -34.58 21.02
CA VAL A 336 2.71 -34.37 22.46
C VAL A 336 1.71 -33.36 23.02
N ASP A 337 1.40 -32.30 22.26
CA ASP A 337 0.32 -31.35 22.56
C ASP A 337 -0.37 -30.89 21.26
N SER A 338 -1.63 -30.47 21.34
CA SER A 338 -2.38 -29.99 20.18
C SER A 338 -3.59 -29.13 20.57
N ILE A 339 -3.84 -28.10 19.77
CA ILE A 339 -4.95 -27.16 19.95
C ILE A 339 -5.70 -26.96 18.64
N ALA A 340 -7.03 -26.89 18.73
CA ALA A 340 -7.91 -26.49 17.63
C ALA A 340 -8.56 -25.14 17.97
N TYR A 341 -8.59 -24.24 17.00
CA TYR A 341 -9.08 -22.86 17.15
C TYR A 341 -10.11 -22.52 16.05
N PRO A 342 -11.13 -21.70 16.35
CA PRO A 342 -12.18 -21.33 15.41
C PRO A 342 -11.73 -20.22 14.44
N ALA A 343 -12.62 -19.75 13.57
CA ALA A 343 -12.40 -18.51 12.84
C ALA A 343 -12.28 -17.34 13.84
N MET A 344 -11.19 -16.59 13.76
CA MET A 344 -10.83 -15.60 14.78
C MET A 344 -11.32 -14.20 14.40
N PRO A 345 -12.04 -13.50 15.30
CA PRO A 345 -12.28 -12.07 15.17
C PRO A 345 -10.96 -11.28 15.20
N VAL A 346 -10.91 -10.18 14.46
CA VAL A 346 -9.78 -9.24 14.47
C VAL A 346 -9.50 -8.77 15.90
N GLY A 347 -8.23 -8.81 16.31
CA GLY A 347 -7.81 -8.35 17.63
C GLY A 347 -8.34 -9.19 18.78
N LYS A 348 -8.64 -10.47 18.54
CA LYS A 348 -9.00 -11.46 19.56
C LYS A 348 -8.23 -12.75 19.35
N THR A 349 -7.85 -13.35 20.46
CA THR A 349 -7.05 -14.58 20.55
C THR A 349 -7.88 -15.76 21.02
N TRP A 350 -7.36 -16.96 20.79
CA TRP A 350 -7.93 -18.21 21.30
C TRP A 350 -7.09 -18.68 22.49
N SER A 351 -7.54 -18.33 23.68
CA SER A 351 -6.71 -18.35 24.90
C SER A 351 -7.30 -19.29 25.95
N PHE A 352 -6.44 -19.93 26.73
CA PHE A 352 -6.82 -20.77 27.86
C PHE A 352 -7.16 -19.90 29.09
N GLY A 353 -8.37 -20.07 29.60
CA GLY A 353 -8.83 -19.35 30.78
C GLY A 353 -10.13 -19.92 31.35
N VAL A 354 -11.00 -19.04 31.85
CA VAL A 354 -12.19 -19.40 32.61
C VAL A 354 -13.45 -18.90 31.92
N SER A 355 -14.45 -19.76 31.71
CA SER A 355 -15.74 -19.37 31.13
C SER A 355 -16.55 -18.47 32.07
N PRO A 356 -17.57 -17.75 31.58
CA PRO A 356 -18.46 -16.94 32.43
C PRO A 356 -19.16 -17.75 33.54
N GLU A 357 -19.27 -19.07 33.39
CA GLU A 357 -19.84 -20.03 34.35
C GLU A 357 -18.81 -20.58 35.34
N GLY A 358 -17.51 -20.26 35.17
CA GLY A 358 -16.43 -20.68 36.06
C GLY A 358 -15.67 -21.94 35.67
N ALA A 359 -15.83 -22.46 34.44
CA ALA A 359 -15.13 -23.66 33.97
C ALA A 359 -13.82 -23.33 33.24
N ALA A 360 -12.76 -24.09 33.46
CA ALA A 360 -11.51 -23.94 32.70
C ALA A 360 -11.70 -24.42 31.24
N THR A 361 -11.40 -23.56 30.26
CA THR A 361 -11.64 -23.81 28.83
C THR A 361 -10.76 -22.91 27.96
N TYR A 362 -10.65 -23.22 26.67
CA TYR A 362 -10.28 -22.21 25.67
C TYR A 362 -11.49 -21.35 25.28
N GLY A 363 -11.24 -20.11 24.87
CA GLY A 363 -12.25 -19.20 24.35
C GLY A 363 -11.67 -17.95 23.69
N PHE A 364 -12.54 -17.11 23.14
CA PHE A 364 -12.18 -15.78 22.64
C PHE A 364 -11.78 -14.86 23.80
N ALA A 365 -10.61 -14.24 23.70
CA ALA A 365 -10.05 -13.29 24.66
C ALA A 365 -9.41 -12.08 23.95
N ASP A 366 -8.94 -11.10 24.74
CA ASP A 366 -8.01 -10.07 24.26
C ASP A 366 -6.57 -10.60 24.27
N PRO A 367 -5.71 -10.25 23.29
CA PRO A 367 -4.35 -10.79 23.16
C PRO A 367 -3.50 -10.59 24.43
N SER A 368 -2.94 -11.67 24.97
CA SER A 368 -2.25 -11.65 26.28
C SER A 368 -0.83 -12.24 26.33
N PRO A 369 0.05 -11.97 25.34
CA PRO A 369 1.34 -12.64 25.18
C PRO A 369 2.28 -12.52 26.40
N TYR A 370 3.09 -13.56 26.57
CA TYR A 370 3.90 -13.84 27.76
C TYR A 370 3.08 -13.96 29.06
N GLY A 371 1.87 -14.54 28.95
CA GLY A 371 0.99 -14.88 30.06
C GLY A 371 0.30 -13.69 30.73
N GLY A 372 0.25 -12.52 30.08
CA GLY A 372 -0.19 -11.25 30.66
C GLY A 372 -1.62 -11.22 31.20
N ALA A 373 -2.48 -12.13 30.73
CA ALA A 373 -3.84 -12.35 31.24
C ALA A 373 -4.17 -13.85 31.36
N PHE A 374 -3.18 -14.69 31.69
CA PHE A 374 -3.36 -16.11 31.90
C PHE A 374 -4.46 -16.39 32.95
N MET A 375 -5.36 -17.34 32.65
CA MET A 375 -6.55 -17.66 33.47
C MET A 375 -7.57 -16.50 33.63
N SER A 376 -7.61 -15.56 32.68
CA SER A 376 -8.67 -14.54 32.58
C SER A 376 -10.01 -15.11 32.04
N VAL A 377 -11.03 -14.26 31.88
CA VAL A 377 -12.36 -14.67 31.40
C VAL A 377 -12.35 -14.82 29.88
N VAL A 378 -12.77 -15.98 29.38
CA VAL A 378 -12.77 -16.33 27.96
C VAL A 378 -14.14 -16.83 27.51
N TYR A 379 -14.49 -16.61 26.24
CA TYR A 379 -15.79 -17.02 25.67
C TYR A 379 -15.64 -18.22 24.73
N SER A 380 -16.09 -19.41 25.13
CA SER A 380 -15.94 -20.63 24.32
C SER A 380 -16.81 -20.68 23.06
N GLU A 381 -17.88 -19.87 23.01
CA GLU A 381 -18.82 -19.79 21.88
C GLU A 381 -19.07 -18.34 21.44
N ARG A 382 -19.53 -18.18 20.19
CA ARG A 382 -19.83 -16.88 19.58
C ARG A 382 -21.32 -16.81 19.18
N SER A 383 -21.93 -15.66 19.42
CA SER A 383 -23.34 -15.40 19.12
C SER A 383 -23.61 -15.56 17.61
N PRO A 384 -24.76 -16.11 17.17
CA PRO A 384 -25.01 -16.43 15.76
C PRO A 384 -25.01 -15.21 14.83
N ALA A 385 -24.45 -15.35 13.63
CA ALA A 385 -24.52 -14.33 12.59
C ALA A 385 -25.97 -14.03 12.14
N ILE A 386 -26.24 -12.79 11.71
CA ILE A 386 -27.59 -12.30 11.40
C ILE A 386 -27.74 -11.83 9.94
N THR A 387 -26.81 -12.20 9.06
CA THR A 387 -26.69 -11.76 7.65
C THR A 387 -28.01 -11.85 6.87
N ASP A 388 -28.69 -13.00 6.97
CA ASP A 388 -29.95 -13.29 6.26
C ASP A 388 -31.19 -12.61 6.89
N LYS A 389 -31.04 -11.89 8.00
CA LYS A 389 -32.14 -11.20 8.70
C LYS A 389 -32.33 -9.75 8.26
N LEU A 390 -31.36 -9.18 7.54
CA LEU A 390 -31.41 -7.81 7.02
C LEU A 390 -31.54 -7.82 5.49
N PRO A 391 -32.41 -6.99 4.89
CA PRO A 391 -32.36 -6.69 3.46
C PRO A 391 -30.95 -6.24 3.02
N PRO A 392 -30.57 -6.43 1.75
CA PRO A 392 -29.28 -5.94 1.26
C PRO A 392 -29.22 -4.41 1.32
N SER A 393 -28.01 -3.85 1.39
CA SER A 393 -27.79 -2.43 1.16
C SER A 393 -28.19 -2.06 -0.27
N GLY A 394 -28.55 -0.79 -0.51
CA GLY A 394 -28.86 -0.29 -1.85
C GLY A 394 -29.88 0.85 -1.88
N PHE A 395 -30.52 1.01 -3.04
CA PHE A 395 -31.43 2.11 -3.34
C PHE A 395 -32.90 1.66 -3.25
N TYR A 396 -33.70 2.38 -2.46
CA TYR A 396 -35.06 2.02 -2.06
C TYR A 396 -36.05 3.12 -2.41
N LYS A 397 -37.23 2.74 -2.94
CA LYS A 397 -38.31 3.69 -3.29
C LYS A 397 -39.46 3.74 -2.28
N GLU A 398 -39.62 2.70 -1.47
CA GLU A 398 -40.72 2.55 -0.51
C GLU A 398 -40.19 2.12 0.86
N PRO A 399 -40.79 2.59 1.98
CA PRO A 399 -40.45 2.13 3.33
C PRO A 399 -40.65 0.63 3.54
N PHE A 400 -39.82 0.04 4.40
CA PHE A 400 -39.93 -1.37 4.81
C PHE A 400 -39.74 -1.54 6.32
N THR A 401 -40.12 -2.70 6.85
CA THR A 401 -39.91 -3.06 8.26
C THR A 401 -39.21 -4.42 8.34
N VAL A 402 -38.09 -4.44 9.05
CA VAL A 402 -37.41 -5.67 9.48
C VAL A 402 -38.05 -6.17 10.77
N ALA A 403 -38.17 -7.48 10.93
CA ALA A 403 -38.53 -8.13 12.19
C ALA A 403 -37.47 -9.20 12.52
N PHE A 404 -37.11 -9.30 13.81
CA PHE A 404 -36.14 -10.26 14.33
C PHE A 404 -36.86 -11.25 15.25
N ASP A 405 -36.37 -12.49 15.28
CA ASP A 405 -36.89 -13.50 16.20
C ASP A 405 -36.55 -13.10 17.66
N ALA A 406 -37.45 -13.38 18.60
CA ALA A 406 -37.36 -12.84 19.97
C ALA A 406 -36.16 -13.37 20.77
N ASP A 407 -35.59 -14.49 20.33
CA ASP A 407 -34.41 -15.20 20.84
C ASP A 407 -33.13 -14.91 20.02
N ALA A 408 -33.20 -14.11 18.95
CA ALA A 408 -32.02 -13.76 18.15
C ALA A 408 -31.07 -12.75 18.84
N HIS A 409 -31.46 -12.19 19.99
CA HIS A 409 -30.67 -11.28 20.82
C HIS A 409 -30.00 -10.11 20.05
N VAL A 410 -30.67 -9.61 19.00
CA VAL A 410 -30.14 -8.58 18.11
C VAL A 410 -30.11 -7.22 18.81
N ARG A 411 -28.98 -6.52 18.70
CA ARG A 411 -28.85 -5.10 19.03
C ARG A 411 -28.41 -4.34 17.79
N CYS A 412 -28.93 -3.13 17.62
CA CYS A 412 -28.70 -2.30 16.45
C CYS A 412 -28.40 -0.84 16.81
N VAL A 413 -27.51 -0.21 16.03
CA VAL A 413 -27.20 1.21 16.08
C VAL A 413 -27.49 1.83 14.70
N GLN A 414 -28.07 3.03 14.68
CA GLN A 414 -28.23 3.83 13.47
C GLN A 414 -27.02 4.76 13.29
N GLY A 415 -26.56 4.91 12.05
CA GLY A 415 -25.25 5.50 11.74
C GLY A 415 -24.12 4.49 11.84
N GLY A 416 -22.88 4.92 11.57
CA GLY A 416 -21.75 4.00 11.36
C GLY A 416 -21.00 3.50 12.60
N ALA A 417 -21.43 3.88 13.81
CA ALA A 417 -20.86 3.38 15.06
C ALA A 417 -21.18 1.87 15.26
N LEU A 418 -20.25 1.14 15.89
CA LEU A 418 -20.42 -0.28 16.19
C LEU A 418 -21.45 -0.49 17.32
N PRO A 419 -22.30 -1.52 17.27
CA PRO A 419 -23.13 -1.91 18.40
C PRO A 419 -22.29 -2.55 19.51
N ASP A 420 -22.66 -2.31 20.76
CA ASP A 420 -22.07 -2.92 21.95
C ASP A 420 -23.13 -3.64 22.79
N GLY A 421 -22.75 -4.16 23.97
CA GLY A 421 -23.67 -4.81 24.90
C GLY A 421 -24.74 -3.88 25.51
N ASN A 422 -24.61 -2.55 25.35
CA ASN A 422 -25.56 -1.55 25.82
C ASN A 422 -26.52 -1.07 24.71
N ALA A 423 -26.15 -1.23 23.44
CA ALA A 423 -26.91 -0.79 22.28
C ALA A 423 -28.37 -1.29 22.27
N PRO A 424 -29.34 -0.53 21.72
CA PRO A 424 -30.76 -0.88 21.75
C PRO A 424 -31.04 -2.27 21.16
N ALA A 425 -31.76 -3.10 21.93
CA ALA A 425 -32.25 -4.39 21.46
C ALA A 425 -33.37 -4.20 20.42
N ALA A 426 -33.28 -4.92 19.30
CA ALA A 426 -34.18 -4.78 18.17
C ALA A 426 -35.07 -6.03 18.02
N GLN A 427 -36.39 -5.86 18.14
CA GLN A 427 -37.40 -6.87 17.78
C GLN A 427 -38.03 -6.57 16.41
N SER A 428 -38.17 -5.28 16.09
CA SER A 428 -38.47 -4.80 14.74
C SER A 428 -37.86 -3.42 14.51
N LEU A 429 -37.64 -3.08 13.25
CA LEU A 429 -37.08 -1.80 12.82
C LEU A 429 -37.75 -1.36 11.51
N THR A 430 -38.40 -0.20 11.50
CA THR A 430 -38.91 0.41 10.26
C THR A 430 -37.86 1.34 9.68
N VAL A 431 -37.58 1.20 8.38
CA VAL A 431 -36.68 2.05 7.61
C VAL A 431 -37.53 2.77 6.55
N SER A 432 -37.55 4.11 6.60
CA SER A 432 -38.43 4.94 5.75
C SER A 432 -37.74 6.19 5.18
N ALA A 433 -36.42 6.27 5.33
CA ALA A 433 -35.55 7.34 4.86
C ALA A 433 -34.11 6.81 4.81
N THR A 434 -33.19 7.54 4.16
CA THR A 434 -31.79 7.15 4.06
C THR A 434 -31.19 6.88 5.46
N THR A 435 -30.72 5.65 5.67
CA THR A 435 -30.33 5.11 6.98
C THR A 435 -29.15 4.17 6.82
N VAL A 436 -28.06 4.41 7.55
CA VAL A 436 -27.07 3.38 7.86
C VAL A 436 -27.47 2.67 9.15
N LEU A 437 -27.29 1.36 9.17
CA LEU A 437 -27.65 0.47 10.26
C LEU A 437 -26.49 -0.51 10.51
N ARG A 438 -26.07 -0.67 11.76
CA ARG A 438 -25.10 -1.70 12.17
C ARG A 438 -25.71 -2.54 13.30
N CYS A 439 -25.82 -3.85 13.06
CA CYS A 439 -26.46 -4.78 13.99
C CYS A 439 -25.56 -5.99 14.28
N ALA A 440 -25.66 -6.55 15.50
CA ALA A 440 -25.06 -7.84 15.85
C ALA A 440 -25.93 -8.56 16.91
N SER A 441 -25.68 -9.87 17.09
CA SER A 441 -26.29 -10.67 18.15
C SER A 441 -25.42 -10.66 19.43
N PHE A 442 -26.09 -10.61 20.58
CA PHE A 442 -25.47 -10.56 21.91
C PHE A 442 -26.11 -11.58 22.84
N VAL A 443 -25.84 -12.86 22.61
CA VAL A 443 -26.35 -13.96 23.44
C VAL A 443 -25.59 -13.97 24.78
N PRO A 444 -26.28 -13.99 25.95
CA PRO A 444 -25.61 -14.06 27.24
C PRO A 444 -24.69 -15.28 27.37
N GLY A 445 -23.47 -15.08 27.86
CA GLY A 445 -22.45 -16.13 27.99
C GLY A 445 -21.57 -16.34 26.74
N MET A 446 -21.91 -15.73 25.61
CA MET A 446 -21.17 -15.86 24.35
C MET A 446 -20.41 -14.57 23.98
N TYR A 447 -19.37 -14.71 23.15
CA TYR A 447 -18.76 -13.57 22.47
C TYR A 447 -19.77 -12.95 21.48
N PRO A 448 -19.76 -11.61 21.23
CA PRO A 448 -20.66 -10.98 20.26
C PRO A 448 -20.53 -11.55 18.84
N GLY A 449 -21.63 -11.54 18.09
CA GLY A 449 -21.68 -12.01 16.70
C GLY A 449 -20.87 -11.13 15.74
N ASP A 450 -20.93 -11.43 14.45
CA ASP A 450 -20.44 -10.52 13.42
C ASP A 450 -21.37 -9.31 13.28
N VAL A 451 -20.79 -8.14 12.98
CA VAL A 451 -21.53 -6.89 12.80
C VAL A 451 -21.97 -6.76 11.35
N GLU A 452 -23.25 -6.92 11.11
CA GLU A 452 -23.86 -6.64 9.80
C GLU A 452 -24.05 -5.12 9.65
N THR A 453 -23.25 -4.52 8.77
CA THR A 453 -23.49 -3.17 8.24
C THR A 453 -24.51 -3.23 7.10
N ARG A 454 -25.46 -2.29 7.07
CA ARG A 454 -26.33 -2.03 5.91
C ARG A 454 -26.50 -0.53 5.67
N THR A 455 -26.49 -0.15 4.39
CA THR A 455 -26.73 1.22 3.93
C THR A 455 -27.96 1.24 3.03
N TYR A 456 -29.04 1.88 3.47
CA TYR A 456 -30.27 2.03 2.69
C TYR A 456 -30.40 3.49 2.25
N VAL A 457 -30.46 3.76 0.94
CA VAL A 457 -30.58 5.11 0.36
C VAL A 457 -31.95 5.28 -0.28
N PHE A 458 -32.70 6.32 0.10
CA PHE A 458 -34.08 6.54 -0.36
C PHE A 458 -34.13 7.48 -1.58
N GLU A 459 -33.43 7.08 -2.64
CA GLU A 459 -33.20 7.84 -3.86
C GLU A 459 -33.23 6.92 -5.10
N GLU A 460 -33.14 7.49 -6.31
CA GLU A 460 -32.89 6.69 -7.52
C GLU A 460 -31.39 6.33 -7.62
N GLN A 461 -31.08 5.13 -8.14
CA GLN A 461 -29.70 4.67 -8.31
C GLN A 461 -29.00 5.46 -9.43
N PRO A 462 -27.78 5.99 -9.22
CA PRO A 462 -26.99 6.64 -10.26
C PRO A 462 -26.72 5.76 -11.48
N THR A 463 -26.45 6.39 -12.62
CA THR A 463 -26.07 5.73 -13.88
C THR A 463 -24.61 5.25 -13.90
N ILE A 464 -23.81 5.69 -12.93
CA ILE A 464 -22.42 5.27 -12.69
C ILE A 464 -22.35 4.43 -11.40
N ALA A 465 -21.16 3.90 -11.07
CA ALA A 465 -20.98 3.12 -9.86
C ALA A 465 -21.36 3.93 -8.60
N SER A 466 -21.74 3.25 -7.52
CA SER A 466 -21.90 3.88 -6.21
C SER A 466 -21.04 3.18 -5.16
N VAL A 467 -20.41 3.95 -4.28
CA VAL A 467 -19.58 3.43 -3.18
C VAL A 467 -20.09 3.99 -1.86
N PHE A 468 -20.51 3.10 -0.97
CA PHE A 468 -20.91 3.46 0.38
C PHE A 468 -19.75 3.17 1.35
N ILE A 469 -19.39 4.15 2.17
CA ILE A 469 -18.40 4.03 3.24
C ILE A 469 -19.11 4.25 4.57
N THR A 470 -19.08 3.23 5.43
CA THR A 470 -19.61 3.28 6.79
C THR A 470 -18.47 3.24 7.82
N ALA A 471 -18.45 4.24 8.71
CA ALA A 471 -17.39 4.45 9.70
C ALA A 471 -17.95 5.06 10.99
N ASN A 472 -17.26 4.93 12.12
CA ASN A 472 -17.63 5.65 13.34
C ASN A 472 -17.66 7.17 13.06
N PRO A 473 -18.81 7.86 13.20
CA PRO A 473 -18.93 9.28 12.85
C PRO A 473 -17.96 10.18 13.60
N LEU A 474 -17.61 9.87 14.86
CA LEU A 474 -16.64 10.66 15.63
C LEU A 474 -15.22 10.50 15.07
N SER A 475 -14.84 9.29 14.66
CA SER A 475 -13.52 9.04 14.07
C SER A 475 -13.29 9.78 12.75
N LEU A 476 -14.36 10.11 12.02
CA LEU A 476 -14.29 10.96 10.83
C LEU A 476 -14.49 12.46 11.15
N PHE A 477 -15.54 12.84 11.88
CA PHE A 477 -16.09 14.20 11.88
C PHE A 477 -16.21 14.84 13.28
N ASP A 478 -15.62 14.25 14.32
CA ASP A 478 -15.46 14.95 15.60
C ASP A 478 -14.57 16.20 15.40
N PRO A 479 -14.99 17.42 15.82
CA PRO A 479 -14.24 18.64 15.52
C PRO A 479 -12.79 18.64 16.00
N ASP A 480 -12.51 18.00 17.14
CA ASP A 480 -11.19 17.99 17.77
C ASP A 480 -10.32 16.82 17.29
N THR A 481 -10.91 15.64 17.06
CA THR A 481 -10.17 14.37 16.84
C THR A 481 -10.50 13.62 15.54
N GLY A 482 -11.51 14.06 14.81
CA GLY A 482 -12.01 13.46 13.57
C GLY A 482 -11.07 13.65 12.39
N LEU A 483 -10.83 12.58 11.63
CA LEU A 483 -9.83 12.54 10.56
C LEU A 483 -10.14 13.44 9.34
N TYR A 484 -11.38 13.91 9.16
CA TYR A 484 -11.74 14.91 8.13
C TYR A 484 -11.60 16.36 8.61
N MET A 485 -11.49 16.61 9.91
CA MET A 485 -11.60 17.95 10.49
C MET A 485 -10.24 18.64 10.59
N ASP A 486 -10.22 19.96 10.78
CA ASP A 486 -8.98 20.68 11.06
C ASP A 486 -8.39 20.26 12.42
N GLY A 487 -9.21 20.19 13.46
CA GLY A 487 -8.74 19.96 14.83
C GLY A 487 -8.16 21.22 15.49
N PRO A 488 -7.78 21.15 16.78
CA PRO A 488 -7.29 22.31 17.55
C PRO A 488 -5.83 22.70 17.21
N ASP A 489 -5.26 22.05 16.20
CA ASP A 489 -3.82 21.85 16.00
C ASP A 489 -3.40 22.24 14.56
N ALA A 490 -4.33 22.82 13.77
CA ALA A 490 -4.13 23.26 12.40
C ALA A 490 -3.50 24.67 12.32
N GLN A 491 -2.62 24.90 11.34
CA GLN A 491 -2.16 26.25 10.98
C GLN A 491 -3.28 27.07 10.31
N GLU A 492 -3.30 28.39 10.51
CA GLU A 492 -4.27 29.29 9.86
C GLU A 492 -4.11 29.32 8.33
N LYS A 493 -2.88 29.12 7.85
CA LYS A 493 -2.54 29.15 6.43
C LYS A 493 -2.81 27.81 5.74
N ILE A 494 -3.46 27.85 4.57
CA ILE A 494 -3.64 26.70 3.66
C ILE A 494 -2.25 26.15 3.24
N PRO A 495 -1.99 24.83 3.31
CA PRO A 495 -2.96 23.73 3.40
C PRO A 495 -3.17 23.21 4.84
N HIS A 496 -3.09 24.08 5.84
CA HIS A 496 -3.43 23.81 7.24
C HIS A 496 -2.60 22.66 7.84
N TYR A 497 -1.28 22.70 7.67
CA TYR A 497 -0.42 21.66 8.23
C TYR A 497 -0.61 21.52 9.75
N GLY A 498 -0.44 20.30 10.24
CA GLY A 498 -0.79 19.94 11.61
C GLY A 498 -2.26 19.59 11.85
N ALA A 499 -3.17 19.86 10.90
CA ALA A 499 -4.58 19.44 11.00
C ALA A 499 -4.77 17.92 11.07
N ASN A 500 -5.90 17.44 11.60
CA ASN A 500 -6.14 16.00 11.75
C ASN A 500 -6.05 15.23 10.43
N TYR A 501 -6.52 15.81 9.31
CA TYR A 501 -6.42 15.17 7.98
C TYR A 501 -4.99 15.04 7.44
N TRP A 502 -3.98 15.67 8.05
CA TRP A 502 -2.56 15.41 7.75
C TRP A 502 -2.02 14.12 8.40
N SER A 503 -2.73 13.55 9.37
CA SER A 503 -2.35 12.29 10.03
C SER A 503 -2.47 11.08 9.09
N ASP A 504 -1.58 10.10 9.25
CA ASP A 504 -1.60 8.83 8.51
C ASP A 504 -2.55 7.77 9.12
N ARG A 505 -3.33 8.16 10.15
CA ARG A 505 -4.28 7.30 10.87
C ARG A 505 -5.18 6.51 9.90
N GLU A 506 -5.06 5.18 9.97
CA GLU A 506 -5.91 4.24 9.22
C GLU A 506 -7.12 3.83 10.07
N LEU A 507 -8.32 4.20 9.62
CA LEU A 507 -9.58 3.90 10.32
C LEU A 507 -10.25 2.62 9.79
N PRO A 508 -10.90 1.82 10.65
CA PRO A 508 -11.73 0.70 10.20
C PRO A 508 -13.04 1.23 9.59
N VAL A 509 -13.35 0.77 8.38
CA VAL A 509 -14.60 1.09 7.66
C VAL A 509 -15.20 -0.14 7.01
N THR A 510 -16.52 -0.18 6.83
CA THR A 510 -17.17 -1.06 5.85
C THR A 510 -17.31 -0.30 4.53
N VAL A 511 -16.89 -0.92 3.42
CA VAL A 511 -17.02 -0.39 2.06
C VAL A 511 -17.92 -1.30 1.24
N GLU A 512 -18.92 -0.72 0.59
CA GLU A 512 -19.88 -1.42 -0.27
C GLU A 512 -19.85 -0.78 -1.67
N LEU A 513 -19.63 -1.56 -2.73
CA LEU A 513 -19.64 -1.07 -4.12
C LEU A 513 -20.85 -1.62 -4.88
N PHE A 514 -21.51 -0.76 -5.64
CA PHE A 514 -22.65 -1.08 -6.50
C PHE A 514 -22.33 -0.75 -7.95
N GLU A 515 -22.59 -1.71 -8.84
CA GLU A 515 -22.54 -1.50 -10.28
C GLU A 515 -23.87 -0.88 -10.80
N PRO A 516 -23.85 -0.10 -11.90
CA PRO A 516 -25.04 0.56 -12.44
C PRO A 516 -26.23 -0.39 -12.66
N GLY A 517 -27.38 -0.01 -12.11
CA GLY A 517 -28.63 -0.79 -12.23
C GLY A 517 -28.66 -2.11 -11.45
N VAL A 518 -27.63 -2.44 -10.66
CA VAL A 518 -27.61 -3.62 -9.80
C VAL A 518 -28.11 -3.26 -8.40
N GLY A 519 -29.22 -3.86 -7.97
CA GLY A 519 -29.89 -3.58 -6.69
C GLY A 519 -29.27 -4.27 -5.46
N THR A 520 -28.03 -4.76 -5.57
CA THR A 520 -27.27 -5.42 -4.49
C THR A 520 -25.79 -5.07 -4.64
N PRO A 521 -25.01 -4.96 -3.55
CA PRO A 521 -23.59 -4.66 -3.66
C PRO A 521 -22.83 -5.77 -4.39
N ALA A 522 -21.94 -5.38 -5.31
CA ALA A 522 -21.01 -6.26 -5.99
C ALA A 522 -19.94 -6.81 -5.03
N PHE A 523 -19.56 -6.01 -4.03
CA PHE A 523 -18.95 -6.48 -2.79
C PHE A 523 -19.36 -5.59 -1.60
N ALA A 524 -19.40 -6.18 -0.41
CA ALA A 524 -19.38 -5.48 0.87
C ALA A 524 -18.21 -6.05 1.69
N LYS A 525 -17.29 -5.20 2.16
CA LYS A 525 -16.03 -5.60 2.79
C LYS A 525 -15.58 -4.59 3.84
N ASP A 526 -15.07 -5.07 4.97
CA ASP A 526 -14.33 -4.21 5.89
C ASP A 526 -12.90 -3.97 5.36
N ALA A 527 -12.40 -2.75 5.59
CA ALA A 527 -11.13 -2.26 5.08
C ALA A 527 -10.56 -1.13 5.96
N GLY A 528 -9.30 -0.77 5.70
CA GLY A 528 -8.67 0.44 6.21
C GLY A 528 -9.01 1.65 5.35
N PHE A 529 -9.19 2.80 5.99
CA PHE A 529 -9.47 4.09 5.37
C PHE A 529 -8.41 5.11 5.79
N GLN A 530 -7.84 5.83 4.82
CA GLN A 530 -6.91 6.94 5.05
C GLN A 530 -7.28 8.13 4.15
N ILE A 531 -7.01 9.36 4.61
CA ILE A 531 -7.01 10.54 3.71
C ILE A 531 -5.85 10.38 2.71
N PHE A 532 -6.06 10.78 1.45
CA PHE A 532 -5.08 10.65 0.37
C PHE A 532 -4.82 11.99 -0.32
N GLY A 533 -3.58 12.18 -0.78
CA GLY A 533 -3.10 13.37 -1.48
C GLY A 533 -2.00 14.09 -0.70
N ASN A 534 -1.68 15.31 -1.13
CA ASN A 534 -0.77 16.22 -0.44
C ASN A 534 -1.50 17.55 -0.14
N TYR A 535 -1.26 18.62 -0.92
CA TYR A 535 -1.95 19.91 -0.77
C TYR A 535 -3.49 19.78 -0.83
N SER A 536 -3.99 18.85 -1.64
CA SER A 536 -5.42 18.52 -1.79
C SER A 536 -6.10 17.96 -0.53
N ARG A 537 -5.35 17.63 0.53
CA ARG A 537 -5.90 17.22 1.84
C ARG A 537 -6.66 18.35 2.52
N ALA A 538 -6.37 19.62 2.21
CA ALA A 538 -7.03 20.79 2.78
C ALA A 538 -8.49 20.96 2.32
N ASN A 539 -8.82 20.59 1.07
CA ASN A 539 -10.15 20.74 0.47
C ASN A 539 -11.28 20.14 1.33
N ASP A 540 -12.49 20.72 1.32
CA ASP A 540 -13.66 20.14 1.99
C ASP A 540 -13.97 18.72 1.46
N LYS A 541 -13.94 18.58 0.14
CA LYS A 541 -14.08 17.32 -0.59
C LYS A 541 -12.71 16.64 -0.68
N LYS A 542 -12.36 15.82 0.33
CA LYS A 542 -11.06 15.12 0.42
C LYS A 542 -11.04 13.83 -0.41
N SER A 543 -9.89 13.55 -1.03
CA SER A 543 -9.58 12.23 -1.63
C SER A 543 -9.19 11.23 -0.56
N VAL A 544 -9.46 9.94 -0.78
CA VAL A 544 -9.26 8.89 0.23
C VAL A 544 -8.69 7.60 -0.35
N ALA A 545 -7.96 6.83 0.45
CA ALA A 545 -7.46 5.50 0.10
C ALA A 545 -8.18 4.41 0.92
N ILE A 546 -8.68 3.39 0.23
CA ILE A 546 -9.23 2.16 0.79
C ILE A 546 -8.15 1.07 0.72
N VAL A 547 -7.87 0.39 1.83
CA VAL A 547 -6.75 -0.55 1.96
C VAL A 547 -7.21 -1.88 2.56
N PHE A 548 -7.06 -2.96 1.80
CA PHE A 548 -7.43 -4.32 2.22
C PHE A 548 -6.29 -4.93 3.03
N ARG A 549 -6.59 -5.47 4.21
CA ARG A 549 -5.62 -6.08 5.13
C ARG A 549 -6.29 -7.24 5.87
N GLU A 550 -5.50 -8.24 6.24
CA GLU A 550 -5.98 -9.41 7.01
C GLU A 550 -6.59 -9.00 8.36
N LYS A 551 -6.05 -7.93 8.99
CA LYS A 551 -6.61 -7.24 10.15
C LYS A 551 -7.99 -6.57 9.95
N TYR A 552 -8.58 -6.68 8.77
CA TYR A 552 -9.96 -6.26 8.46
C TYR A 552 -10.73 -7.38 7.71
N GLY A 553 -10.20 -8.60 7.67
CA GLY A 553 -10.73 -9.73 6.88
C GLY A 553 -9.87 -10.01 5.65
N ASP A 554 -10.19 -9.43 4.50
CA ASP A 554 -9.50 -9.76 3.25
C ASP A 554 -8.18 -8.96 3.08
N ASN A 555 -7.08 -9.67 2.84
CA ASN A 555 -5.74 -9.08 2.57
C ASN A 555 -5.58 -8.54 1.14
N ARG A 556 -6.50 -8.91 0.23
CA ARG A 556 -6.68 -8.36 -1.13
C ARG A 556 -8.17 -8.39 -1.48
N LEU A 557 -8.68 -7.34 -2.10
CA LEU A 557 -9.96 -7.40 -2.79
C LEU A 557 -9.81 -8.31 -4.01
N LYS A 558 -10.78 -9.23 -4.20
CA LYS A 558 -10.92 -10.06 -5.39
C LYS A 558 -12.17 -9.62 -6.16
N TYR A 559 -12.00 -8.60 -6.99
CA TYR A 559 -13.04 -7.98 -7.81
C TYR A 559 -12.40 -7.15 -8.94
N PRO A 560 -12.87 -7.27 -10.20
CA PRO A 560 -12.40 -6.42 -11.30
C PRO A 560 -12.96 -5.01 -11.17
N LEU A 561 -12.23 -4.13 -10.48
CA LEU A 561 -12.65 -2.74 -10.25
C LEU A 561 -12.89 -1.96 -11.55
N PHE A 562 -12.19 -2.30 -12.63
CA PHE A 562 -12.26 -1.63 -13.93
C PHE A 562 -12.86 -2.61 -14.97
N PRO A 563 -14.15 -2.51 -15.32
CA PRO A 563 -14.81 -3.51 -16.18
C PRO A 563 -14.26 -3.64 -17.61
N ALA A 564 -13.49 -2.64 -18.08
CA ALA A 564 -12.76 -2.71 -19.35
C ALA A 564 -11.50 -3.61 -19.31
N PHE A 565 -11.02 -3.95 -18.11
CA PHE A 565 -9.82 -4.74 -17.83
C PHE A 565 -10.13 -5.86 -16.82
N PRO A 566 -11.04 -6.81 -17.17
CA PRO A 566 -11.54 -7.83 -16.24
C PRO A 566 -10.47 -8.82 -15.75
N GLU A 567 -9.29 -8.86 -16.39
CA GLU A 567 -8.11 -9.58 -15.94
C GLU A 567 -7.44 -8.97 -14.71
N LEU A 568 -7.68 -7.69 -14.42
CA LEU A 568 -7.18 -7.00 -13.24
C LEU A 568 -8.17 -7.18 -12.08
N ASP A 569 -8.21 -8.39 -11.52
CA ASP A 569 -9.21 -8.81 -10.52
C ASP A 569 -8.76 -8.73 -9.07
N LYS A 570 -7.50 -8.38 -8.80
CA LYS A 570 -6.86 -8.50 -7.48
C LYS A 570 -6.18 -7.19 -7.05
N PHE A 571 -6.66 -6.56 -5.98
CA PHE A 571 -6.16 -5.26 -5.50
C PHE A 571 -5.79 -5.27 -4.01
N LYS A 572 -4.65 -4.63 -3.66
CA LYS A 572 -4.32 -4.30 -2.26
C LYS A 572 -5.13 -3.11 -1.73
N GLY A 573 -5.60 -2.23 -2.62
CA GLY A 573 -6.36 -1.06 -2.28
C GLY A 573 -6.57 -0.17 -3.50
N PHE A 574 -7.50 0.76 -3.38
CA PHE A 574 -7.83 1.76 -4.41
C PHE A 574 -8.00 3.13 -3.76
N ILE A 575 -8.06 4.17 -4.58
CA ILE A 575 -8.30 5.55 -4.18
C ILE A 575 -9.72 5.91 -4.64
N LEU A 576 -10.46 6.67 -3.84
CA LEU A 576 -11.55 7.50 -4.34
C LEU A 576 -10.98 8.91 -4.46
N ARG A 577 -10.55 9.28 -5.68
CA ARG A 577 -9.90 10.56 -5.96
C ARG A 577 -10.92 11.59 -6.42
N VAL A 578 -10.88 12.76 -5.83
CA VAL A 578 -11.60 13.95 -6.29
C VAL A 578 -10.89 14.53 -7.51
N GLY A 579 -11.63 15.14 -8.43
CA GLY A 579 -11.05 15.90 -9.56
C GLY A 579 -10.22 17.10 -9.11
N ASN A 580 -9.77 17.91 -10.07
CA ASN A 580 -8.80 18.99 -9.86
C ASN A 580 -9.37 20.13 -8.98
N PHE A 581 -9.36 19.98 -7.67
CA PHE A 581 -9.78 20.98 -6.67
C PHE A 581 -11.19 21.58 -6.88
N GLY A 582 -12.09 20.85 -7.56
CA GLY A 582 -13.43 21.34 -7.93
C GLY A 582 -13.50 22.21 -9.19
N GLN A 583 -12.41 22.27 -9.97
CA GLN A 583 -12.34 22.95 -11.27
C GLN A 583 -12.83 22.03 -12.41
N ASP A 584 -12.48 20.74 -12.39
CA ASP A 584 -12.96 19.72 -13.33
C ASP A 584 -13.05 18.32 -12.69
N TYR A 585 -13.41 17.32 -13.49
CA TYR A 585 -13.61 15.92 -13.10
C TYR A 585 -12.65 14.90 -13.75
N ILE A 586 -11.92 15.27 -14.81
CA ILE A 586 -11.34 14.33 -15.79
C ILE A 586 -9.88 14.60 -16.21
N HIS A 587 -9.28 15.77 -15.93
CA HIS A 587 -7.96 16.20 -16.41
C HIS A 587 -6.87 15.11 -16.32
N ASP A 588 -6.56 14.67 -15.09
CA ASP A 588 -5.51 13.68 -14.78
C ASP A 588 -5.80 12.30 -15.40
N ASP A 589 -7.08 11.92 -15.52
CA ASP A 589 -7.48 10.65 -16.15
C ASP A 589 -7.37 10.69 -17.67
N LEU A 590 -7.77 11.81 -18.28
CA LEU A 590 -7.66 12.04 -19.72
C LEU A 590 -6.20 12.02 -20.15
N ALA A 591 -5.37 12.84 -19.49
CA ALA A 591 -3.96 13.02 -19.85
C ALA A 591 -3.17 11.71 -19.74
N SER A 592 -3.30 11.00 -18.62
CA SER A 592 -2.58 9.75 -18.39
C SER A 592 -3.11 8.59 -19.26
N SER A 593 -4.42 8.49 -19.48
CA SER A 593 -5.00 7.42 -20.31
C SER A 593 -4.71 7.54 -21.80
N LEU A 594 -4.21 8.67 -22.32
CA LEU A 594 -3.71 8.71 -23.70
C LEU A 594 -2.49 7.79 -23.93
N SER A 595 -1.80 7.37 -22.88
CA SER A 595 -0.73 6.37 -22.92
C SER A 595 -1.21 4.91 -23.07
N GLU A 596 -2.52 4.68 -23.04
CA GLU A 596 -3.13 3.34 -23.14
C GLU A 596 -2.67 2.61 -24.41
N GLY A 597 -2.14 1.40 -24.22
CA GLY A 597 -1.53 0.59 -25.30
C GLY A 597 -0.08 0.94 -25.66
N LEU A 598 0.51 2.01 -25.11
CA LEU A 598 1.89 2.43 -25.41
C LEU A 598 2.97 1.77 -24.54
N GLY A 599 2.61 0.88 -23.61
CA GLY A 599 3.57 0.24 -22.71
C GLY A 599 4.12 1.15 -21.60
N VAL A 600 3.44 2.27 -21.33
CA VAL A 600 3.67 3.14 -20.17
C VAL A 600 2.66 2.75 -19.08
N ASP A 601 3.10 2.70 -17.83
CA ASP A 601 2.24 2.42 -16.69
C ASP A 601 1.51 3.70 -16.24
N TYR A 602 0.21 3.62 -15.93
CA TYR A 602 -0.61 4.75 -15.46
C TYR A 602 -1.72 4.25 -14.52
N GLN A 603 -2.23 5.12 -13.64
CA GLN A 603 -3.33 4.76 -12.74
C GLN A 603 -4.68 4.77 -13.48
N ARG A 604 -5.22 3.60 -13.86
CA ARG A 604 -6.59 3.52 -14.41
C ARG A 604 -7.60 4.08 -13.41
N SER A 605 -8.67 4.72 -13.91
CA SER A 605 -9.81 5.07 -13.07
C SER A 605 -11.18 4.96 -13.76
N ARG A 606 -12.25 5.16 -12.99
CA ARG A 606 -13.65 5.21 -13.42
C ARG A 606 -14.47 6.07 -12.44
N PRO A 607 -15.54 6.75 -12.86
CA PRO A 607 -16.35 7.57 -11.97
C PRO A 607 -17.26 6.74 -11.07
N ALA A 608 -17.49 7.23 -9.84
CA ALA A 608 -18.47 6.71 -8.89
C ALA A 608 -19.09 7.83 -8.05
N ILE A 609 -20.30 7.60 -7.53
CA ILE A 609 -20.93 8.42 -6.49
C ILE A 609 -20.61 7.85 -5.11
N VAL A 610 -20.01 8.67 -4.25
CA VAL A 610 -19.60 8.26 -2.91
C VAL A 610 -20.60 8.75 -1.86
N PHE A 611 -20.94 7.88 -0.91
CA PHE A 611 -21.73 8.21 0.28
C PHE A 611 -20.97 7.87 1.56
N TYR A 612 -20.90 8.79 2.51
CA TYR A 612 -20.30 8.57 3.83
C TYR A 612 -21.38 8.50 4.90
N ASN A 613 -21.50 7.36 5.59
CA ASN A 613 -22.55 7.09 6.58
C ASN A 613 -23.99 7.37 6.04
N GLY A 614 -24.19 7.22 4.73
CA GLY A 614 -25.45 7.50 4.02
C GLY A 614 -25.60 8.93 3.49
N GLU A 615 -24.69 9.86 3.79
CA GLU A 615 -24.71 11.22 3.24
C GLU A 615 -23.99 11.27 1.87
N TYR A 616 -24.62 11.90 0.87
CA TYR A 616 -24.05 12.09 -0.47
C TYR A 616 -22.84 13.03 -0.47
N TYR A 617 -21.68 12.51 -0.91
CA TYR A 617 -20.46 13.28 -1.17
C TYR A 617 -20.17 13.43 -2.68
N GLY A 618 -20.92 12.73 -3.53
CA GLY A 618 -20.93 12.95 -4.98
C GLY A 618 -19.76 12.33 -5.73
N ILE A 619 -19.39 12.94 -6.86
CA ILE A 619 -18.50 12.34 -7.85
C ILE A 619 -17.07 12.24 -7.31
N GLN A 620 -16.55 11.01 -7.24
CA GLN A 620 -15.12 10.70 -7.05
C GLN A 620 -14.74 9.53 -7.97
N ASN A 621 -13.50 9.52 -8.46
CA ASN A 621 -13.00 8.48 -9.35
C ASN A 621 -12.40 7.33 -8.53
N ILE A 622 -12.92 6.11 -8.69
CA ILE A 622 -12.26 4.87 -8.24
C ILE A 622 -10.99 4.74 -9.07
N ARG A 623 -9.82 4.76 -8.44
CA ARG A 623 -8.51 4.79 -9.11
C ARG A 623 -7.51 3.83 -8.48
N GLU A 624 -6.62 3.29 -9.31
CA GLU A 624 -5.49 2.46 -8.85
C GLU A 624 -4.53 3.22 -7.93
N ARG A 625 -3.68 2.52 -7.15
CA ARG A 625 -2.60 3.15 -6.38
C ARG A 625 -1.27 3.03 -7.12
N SER A 626 -0.59 4.15 -7.38
CA SER A 626 0.80 4.18 -7.91
C SER A 626 1.83 3.86 -6.82
N ASN A 627 1.81 2.62 -6.34
CA ASN A 627 2.76 2.05 -5.38
C ASN A 627 3.12 0.60 -5.75
N ARG A 628 4.00 -0.05 -4.97
CA ARG A 628 4.52 -1.41 -5.26
C ARG A 628 3.47 -2.51 -5.51
N TYR A 629 2.24 -2.35 -5.03
CA TYR A 629 1.16 -3.31 -5.24
C TYR A 629 0.49 -3.21 -6.63
N TYR A 630 0.69 -2.12 -7.38
CA TYR A 630 0.25 -1.99 -8.77
C TYR A 630 0.83 -3.14 -9.63
N PHE A 631 2.11 -3.44 -9.45
CA PHE A 631 2.82 -4.44 -10.24
C PHE A 631 2.41 -5.88 -9.89
N GLU A 632 1.89 -6.10 -8.67
CA GLU A 632 1.25 -7.36 -8.28
C GLU A 632 -0.11 -7.59 -8.98
N THR A 633 -0.82 -6.49 -9.29
CA THR A 633 -2.11 -6.50 -9.99
C THR A 633 -1.92 -6.66 -11.50
N HIS A 634 -0.96 -5.95 -12.12
CA HIS A 634 -0.79 -5.92 -13.59
C HIS A 634 0.14 -7.01 -14.12
N TYR A 635 1.19 -7.35 -13.38
CA TYR A 635 2.26 -8.25 -13.85
C TYR A 635 2.41 -9.51 -12.99
N GLY A 636 1.75 -9.56 -11.82
CA GLY A 636 1.85 -10.67 -10.88
C GLY A 636 3.17 -10.75 -10.11
N TYR A 637 4.01 -9.71 -10.17
CA TYR A 637 5.26 -9.63 -9.42
C TYR A 637 5.04 -9.54 -7.91
N ASP A 638 6.03 -9.99 -7.13
CA ASP A 638 6.03 -9.79 -5.68
C ASP A 638 6.21 -8.29 -5.37
N PRO A 639 5.33 -7.66 -4.56
CA PRO A 639 5.46 -6.26 -4.18
C PRO A 639 6.82 -5.91 -3.56
N ASP A 640 7.49 -6.84 -2.88
CA ASP A 640 8.67 -6.54 -2.07
C ASP A 640 9.99 -6.68 -2.88
N GLU A 641 9.89 -7.26 -4.09
CA GLU A 641 10.92 -7.24 -5.15
C GLU A 641 10.86 -5.98 -6.04
N ILE A 642 9.97 -5.02 -5.74
CA ILE A 642 9.85 -3.78 -6.51
C ILE A 642 10.71 -2.65 -5.92
N ASP A 643 11.64 -2.15 -6.73
CA ASP A 643 12.24 -0.83 -6.55
C ASP A 643 11.35 0.21 -7.24
N LEU A 644 10.89 1.23 -6.51
CA LEU A 644 10.00 2.29 -7.01
C LEU A 644 10.43 3.66 -6.46
N LEU A 645 10.97 4.50 -7.33
CA LEU A 645 11.54 5.81 -6.99
C LEU A 645 10.62 6.96 -7.42
N LYS A 646 10.70 8.08 -6.71
CA LYS A 646 10.06 9.36 -7.08
C LYS A 646 10.96 10.19 -8.02
N ALA A 647 10.55 11.42 -8.31
CA ALA A 647 11.31 12.39 -9.10
C ALA A 647 12.74 12.60 -8.55
N ASP A 648 12.85 12.92 -7.26
CA ASP A 648 14.09 13.14 -6.47
C ASP A 648 15.01 11.90 -6.29
N ASN A 649 14.71 10.78 -6.95
CA ASN A 649 15.33 9.47 -6.78
C ASN A 649 15.13 8.82 -5.39
N SER A 650 14.35 9.40 -4.47
CA SER A 650 14.03 8.76 -3.19
C SER A 650 13.19 7.50 -3.40
N ALA A 651 13.52 6.43 -2.69
CA ALA A 651 12.79 5.18 -2.77
C ALA A 651 11.46 5.28 -1.99
N SER A 652 10.35 5.00 -2.67
CA SER A 652 9.05 4.71 -2.05
C SER A 652 8.82 3.20 -1.84
N SER A 653 9.66 2.38 -2.46
CA SER A 653 9.85 0.95 -2.23
C SER A 653 11.24 0.56 -2.74
N GLY A 654 11.88 -0.41 -2.09
CA GLY A 654 13.17 -0.96 -2.53
C GLY A 654 14.34 0.03 -2.48
N GLU A 655 15.28 -0.09 -3.41
CA GLU A 655 16.50 0.72 -3.48
C GLU A 655 16.57 1.66 -4.69
N SER A 656 17.27 2.78 -4.52
CA SER A 656 17.65 3.73 -5.58
C SER A 656 19.07 3.54 -6.14
N SER A 657 19.88 2.72 -5.47
CA SER A 657 21.32 2.54 -5.69
C SER A 657 21.72 2.40 -7.16
N ASP A 658 21.21 1.38 -7.85
CA ASP A 658 21.54 1.09 -9.26
C ASP A 658 21.02 2.14 -10.26
N TYR A 659 20.11 3.05 -9.84
CA TYR A 659 19.69 4.20 -10.66
C TYR A 659 20.64 5.39 -10.46
N VAL A 660 21.11 5.63 -9.22
CA VAL A 660 22.13 6.64 -8.93
C VAL A 660 23.44 6.28 -9.65
N GLU A 661 23.89 5.02 -9.55
CA GLU A 661 25.05 4.50 -10.29
C GLU A 661 24.95 4.68 -11.82
N LEU A 662 23.74 4.73 -12.39
CA LEU A 662 23.51 5.03 -13.81
C LEU A 662 23.65 6.53 -14.12
N LEU A 663 23.14 7.41 -13.25
CA LEU A 663 23.26 8.87 -13.44
C LEU A 663 24.72 9.33 -13.26
N ASP A 664 25.42 8.83 -12.24
CA ASP A 664 26.83 9.16 -11.97
C ASP A 664 27.72 8.72 -13.15
N TRP A 665 27.42 7.56 -13.76
CA TRP A 665 28.11 7.09 -14.97
C TRP A 665 27.86 8.03 -16.16
N LEU A 666 26.64 8.54 -16.32
CA LEU A 666 26.26 9.47 -17.41
C LEU A 666 26.93 10.85 -17.31
N GLU A 667 27.42 11.28 -16.15
CA GLU A 667 28.19 12.53 -16.04
C GLU A 667 29.50 12.48 -16.84
N SER A 668 30.09 11.30 -16.98
CA SER A 668 31.41 11.09 -17.60
C SER A 668 31.38 10.37 -18.95
N HIS A 669 30.21 9.88 -19.40
CA HIS A 669 30.05 9.09 -20.62
C HIS A 669 28.98 9.67 -21.57
N PRO A 670 29.36 10.54 -22.54
CA PRO A 670 28.45 11.08 -23.55
C PRO A 670 27.78 10.01 -24.43
N LEU A 671 26.55 10.25 -24.87
CA LEU A 671 25.74 9.28 -25.64
C LEU A 671 25.75 9.54 -27.16
N ASP A 672 26.51 10.52 -27.65
CA ASP A 672 26.91 10.61 -29.06
C ASP A 672 27.66 9.33 -29.52
N SER A 673 28.30 8.63 -28.57
CA SER A 673 28.77 7.26 -28.70
C SER A 673 27.63 6.24 -28.67
N ASP A 674 27.40 5.57 -29.80
CA ASP A 674 26.49 4.41 -29.91
C ASP A 674 26.80 3.27 -28.92
N GLU A 675 28.04 3.16 -28.44
CA GLU A 675 28.41 2.13 -27.44
C GLU A 675 27.94 2.50 -26.05
N ASN A 676 28.06 3.79 -25.69
CA ASN A 676 27.54 4.30 -24.43
C ASN A 676 26.00 4.26 -24.42
N TYR A 677 25.37 4.66 -25.53
CA TYR A 677 23.92 4.53 -25.71
C TYR A 677 23.46 3.06 -25.62
N ARG A 678 24.20 2.11 -26.22
CA ARG A 678 23.90 0.67 -26.09
C ARG A 678 24.03 0.16 -24.66
N TYR A 679 24.97 0.67 -23.85
CA TYR A 679 25.03 0.35 -22.42
C TYR A 679 23.79 0.87 -21.66
N VAL A 680 23.41 2.14 -21.86
CA VAL A 680 22.21 2.74 -21.22
C VAL A 680 20.94 1.98 -21.62
N ALA A 681 20.83 1.53 -22.87
CA ALA A 681 19.73 0.69 -23.34
C ALA A 681 19.68 -0.74 -22.75
N THR A 682 20.66 -1.16 -21.93
CA THR A 682 20.54 -2.36 -21.08
C THR A 682 20.02 -2.05 -19.67
N LYS A 683 20.01 -0.77 -19.27
CA LYS A 683 19.66 -0.28 -17.93
C LYS A 683 18.26 0.33 -17.88
N ILE A 684 17.75 0.85 -19.01
CA ILE A 684 16.42 1.47 -19.12
C ILE A 684 15.62 0.86 -20.27
N ASP A 685 14.30 0.79 -20.15
CA ASP A 685 13.40 0.55 -21.28
C ASP A 685 13.25 1.87 -22.06
N VAL A 686 14.03 1.99 -23.13
CA VAL A 686 14.08 3.19 -23.97
C VAL A 686 12.73 3.48 -24.64
N ASP A 687 11.94 2.45 -24.95
CA ASP A 687 10.68 2.61 -25.69
C ASP A 687 9.53 3.01 -24.77
N ASN A 688 9.50 2.49 -23.55
CA ASN A 688 8.68 3.01 -22.46
C ASN A 688 9.08 4.45 -22.10
N PHE A 689 10.37 4.76 -21.97
CA PHE A 689 10.84 6.11 -21.66
C PHE A 689 10.45 7.13 -22.74
N ILE A 690 10.65 6.82 -24.02
CA ILE A 690 10.24 7.70 -25.12
C ILE A 690 8.73 7.97 -25.07
N ASN A 691 7.91 6.93 -24.87
CA ASN A 691 6.46 7.09 -24.83
C ASN A 691 6.00 7.87 -23.58
N TYR A 692 6.65 7.66 -22.43
CA TYR A 692 6.43 8.43 -21.20
C TYR A 692 6.70 9.93 -21.42
N GLN A 693 7.91 10.27 -21.90
CA GLN A 693 8.27 11.65 -22.24
C GLN A 693 7.27 12.26 -23.23
N GLN A 694 6.81 11.50 -24.23
CA GLN A 694 5.87 11.97 -25.24
C GLN A 694 4.46 12.23 -24.71
N THR A 695 3.97 11.44 -23.74
CA THR A 695 2.67 11.70 -23.10
C THR A 695 2.73 12.95 -22.21
N GLU A 696 3.79 13.13 -21.41
CA GLU A 696 4.00 14.36 -20.60
C GLU A 696 4.11 15.61 -21.49
N ILE A 697 4.89 15.51 -22.58
CA ILE A 697 5.10 16.58 -23.57
C ILE A 697 3.80 16.94 -24.31
N TYR A 698 3.05 15.96 -24.80
CA TYR A 698 1.76 16.22 -25.46
C TYR A 698 0.78 16.87 -24.49
N ALA A 699 0.64 16.31 -23.28
CA ALA A 699 -0.19 16.85 -22.22
C ALA A 699 0.29 18.22 -21.68
N ASN A 700 1.51 18.65 -22.01
CA ASN A 700 2.10 19.92 -21.58
C ASN A 700 2.24 20.05 -20.05
N ASN A 701 2.48 18.92 -19.36
CA ASN A 701 2.54 18.88 -17.90
C ASN A 701 3.61 19.83 -17.35
N ARG A 702 3.22 20.72 -16.43
CA ARG A 702 4.10 21.75 -15.84
C ARG A 702 4.53 21.48 -14.40
N ASP A 703 4.04 20.41 -13.77
CA ASP A 703 4.50 19.95 -12.45
C ASP A 703 5.44 18.73 -12.60
N TRP A 704 6.25 18.78 -13.66
CA TRP A 704 7.13 17.73 -14.19
C TRP A 704 8.31 18.41 -14.91
N PRO A 705 9.53 17.83 -15.00
CA PRO A 705 9.97 16.52 -14.49
C PRO A 705 10.51 16.50 -13.05
N SER A 706 10.63 17.65 -12.35
CA SER A 706 11.11 17.67 -10.95
C SER A 706 10.09 17.19 -9.93
N ASN A 707 8.83 17.06 -10.31
CA ASN A 707 7.76 16.43 -9.54
C ASN A 707 6.95 15.48 -10.47
N ASN A 708 5.95 14.79 -9.92
CA ASN A 708 4.98 13.91 -10.60
C ASN A 708 5.57 12.77 -11.47
N LEU A 709 6.88 12.52 -11.32
CA LEU A 709 7.63 11.48 -12.00
C LEU A 709 7.84 10.26 -11.09
N LYS A 710 7.51 9.06 -11.60
CA LYS A 710 7.85 7.77 -10.96
C LYS A 710 8.58 6.85 -11.93
N LYS A 711 9.53 6.08 -11.39
CA LYS A 711 10.36 5.13 -12.12
C LYS A 711 10.58 3.86 -11.31
N TRP A 712 10.53 2.70 -11.95
CA TRP A 712 10.44 1.39 -11.29
C TRP A 712 11.18 0.28 -12.02
N ARG A 713 11.47 -0.81 -11.29
CA ARG A 713 11.94 -2.09 -11.83
C ARG A 713 11.60 -3.25 -10.88
N VAL A 714 11.74 -4.48 -11.36
CA VAL A 714 11.89 -5.66 -10.49
C VAL A 714 13.38 -5.83 -10.15
N ARG A 715 13.69 -6.21 -8.90
CA ARG A 715 15.06 -6.39 -8.41
C ARG A 715 15.62 -7.79 -8.72
N ASN A 716 14.82 -8.85 -8.60
CA ASN A 716 15.24 -10.22 -8.87
C ASN A 716 14.28 -11.01 -9.81
N PRO A 717 14.68 -11.36 -11.04
CA PRO A 717 15.87 -10.88 -11.75
C PRO A 717 15.74 -9.39 -12.09
N ALA A 718 16.86 -8.66 -12.07
CA ALA A 718 16.86 -7.22 -12.31
C ALA A 718 16.34 -6.87 -13.72
N THR A 719 15.26 -6.10 -13.80
CA THR A 719 14.74 -5.55 -15.07
C THR A 719 15.34 -4.17 -15.36
N PRO A 720 15.33 -3.71 -16.63
CA PRO A 720 15.55 -2.31 -16.95
C PRO A 720 14.54 -1.41 -16.23
N TRP A 721 14.93 -0.16 -15.95
CA TRP A 721 14.06 0.86 -15.38
C TRP A 721 12.97 1.29 -16.38
N ARG A 722 11.74 1.45 -15.87
CA ARG A 722 10.54 1.92 -16.59
C ARG A 722 9.89 3.09 -15.87
N TRP A 723 9.15 3.93 -16.57
CA TRP A 723 8.47 5.12 -16.07
C TRP A 723 6.96 4.93 -15.98
N PHE A 724 6.36 5.72 -15.08
CA PHE A 724 4.97 5.62 -14.65
C PHE A 724 4.34 7.04 -14.60
N LEU A 725 3.19 7.23 -15.25
CA LEU A 725 2.43 8.49 -15.29
C LEU A 725 1.47 8.62 -14.10
N TYR A 726 1.52 9.73 -13.38
CA TYR A 726 0.52 10.13 -12.37
C TYR A 726 0.54 11.65 -12.13
N ASP A 727 -0.53 12.22 -11.57
CA ASP A 727 -0.64 13.67 -11.27
C ASP A 727 -0.35 14.56 -12.49
N MET A 728 -1.15 14.35 -13.54
CA MET A 728 -1.13 15.12 -14.79
C MET A 728 -2.20 16.23 -14.85
N ASP A 729 -2.83 16.59 -13.73
CA ASP A 729 -3.83 17.67 -13.66
C ASP A 729 -3.24 19.09 -13.83
N PHE A 730 -1.91 19.21 -13.89
CA PHE A 730 -1.20 20.43 -14.30
C PHE A 730 -0.97 20.54 -15.82
N GLY A 731 -1.47 19.61 -16.64
CA GLY A 731 -1.46 19.69 -18.11
C GLY A 731 -2.76 20.21 -18.75
N PHE A 732 -2.90 19.96 -20.05
CA PHE A 732 -4.15 19.97 -20.85
C PHE A 732 -4.93 21.28 -21.04
N GLY A 733 -4.38 22.42 -20.62
CA GLY A 733 -4.95 23.74 -20.91
C GLY A 733 -5.42 24.46 -19.65
N ASN A 734 -4.44 24.95 -18.88
CA ASN A 734 -4.64 25.77 -17.68
C ASN A 734 -3.63 26.93 -17.69
N ASP A 735 -3.69 27.84 -16.71
CA ASP A 735 -2.84 29.05 -16.60
C ASP A 735 -1.31 28.78 -16.66
N MET A 736 -0.84 27.57 -16.32
CA MET A 736 0.57 27.15 -16.47
C MET A 736 0.81 26.43 -17.81
N SER A 737 -0.19 25.67 -18.26
CA SER A 737 -0.17 24.76 -19.41
C SER A 737 -0.81 25.36 -20.68
N GLU A 738 -0.57 26.63 -20.98
CA GLU A 738 -1.00 27.22 -22.26
C GLU A 738 -0.51 26.39 -23.46
N TYR A 739 -1.38 26.14 -24.44
CA TYR A 739 -1.16 25.21 -25.56
C TYR A 739 0.00 25.60 -26.50
N THR A 740 0.35 26.88 -26.52
CA THR A 740 1.47 27.53 -27.24
C THR A 740 2.82 27.42 -26.55
N ASN A 741 2.89 26.81 -25.37
CA ASN A 741 4.15 26.62 -24.66
C ASN A 741 5.03 25.59 -25.37
N ASN A 742 6.23 26.02 -25.78
CA ASN A 742 7.31 25.11 -26.17
C ASN A 742 7.73 24.28 -24.96
N ILE A 743 7.31 23.02 -24.98
CA ILE A 743 7.50 22.06 -23.91
C ILE A 743 8.82 21.29 -24.06
N PHE A 744 9.45 21.30 -25.24
CA PHE A 744 10.72 20.62 -25.48
C PHE A 744 11.89 21.38 -24.86
N GLU A 745 11.93 22.71 -25.00
CA GLU A 745 12.90 23.56 -24.30
C GLU A 745 12.80 23.39 -22.78
N PHE A 746 11.57 23.32 -22.26
CA PHE A 746 11.29 23.10 -20.84
C PHE A 746 11.75 21.71 -20.37
N ALA A 747 11.40 20.64 -21.10
CA ALA A 747 11.78 19.26 -20.77
C ALA A 747 13.30 19.00 -20.87
N ALA A 748 14.00 19.79 -21.68
CA ALA A 748 15.44 19.67 -21.94
C ALA A 748 16.24 20.89 -21.43
N ALA A 749 15.72 21.63 -20.44
CA ALA A 749 16.40 22.79 -19.87
C ALA A 749 17.71 22.41 -19.16
N GLU A 750 18.75 23.24 -19.33
CA GLU A 750 20.08 23.00 -18.73
C GLU A 750 20.30 23.76 -17.42
N ASP A 751 19.57 24.85 -17.21
CA ASP A 751 19.75 25.86 -16.16
C ASP A 751 18.42 26.29 -15.51
N GLY A 752 17.36 25.47 -15.65
CA GLY A 752 16.06 25.70 -15.02
C GLY A 752 16.10 25.68 -13.47
N PRO A 753 15.09 26.28 -12.80
CA PRO A 753 14.95 26.21 -11.34
C PRO A 753 14.67 24.78 -10.86
N ASP A 754 15.07 24.44 -9.63
CA ASP A 754 14.95 23.08 -9.07
C ASP A 754 13.53 22.49 -9.22
N TRP A 755 12.49 23.30 -9.06
CA TRP A 755 11.12 23.03 -9.54
C TRP A 755 10.71 24.11 -10.56
N PRO A 756 10.04 23.76 -11.67
CA PRO A 756 9.53 22.42 -12.04
C PRO A 756 10.48 21.57 -12.91
N ASN A 757 11.54 22.15 -13.47
CA ASN A 757 12.35 21.53 -14.53
C ASN A 757 13.87 21.69 -14.32
N GLY A 758 14.33 21.44 -13.09
CA GLY A 758 15.73 21.63 -12.71
C GLY A 758 16.71 20.69 -13.43
N PRO A 759 18.02 21.02 -13.48
CA PRO A 759 18.98 20.39 -14.39
C PRO A 759 19.20 18.90 -14.10
N LYS A 760 19.00 18.47 -12.85
CA LYS A 760 19.04 17.06 -12.41
C LYS A 760 17.86 16.25 -12.98
N SER A 761 16.69 16.86 -13.06
CA SER A 761 15.44 16.24 -13.49
C SER A 761 15.40 16.06 -15.02
N THR A 762 15.93 17.04 -15.77
CA THR A 762 16.05 16.99 -17.24
C THR A 762 17.22 16.12 -17.72
N PHE A 763 18.18 15.80 -16.84
CA PHE A 763 19.50 15.25 -17.18
C PHE A 763 19.46 14.03 -18.09
N LEU A 764 18.68 12.99 -17.73
CA LEU A 764 18.62 11.76 -18.53
C LEU A 764 18.05 12.00 -19.93
N PHE A 765 17.04 12.87 -20.07
CA PHE A 765 16.48 13.20 -21.36
C PHE A 765 17.47 13.99 -22.22
N ARG A 766 18.11 15.02 -21.67
CA ARG A 766 19.21 15.76 -22.34
C ARG A 766 20.32 14.82 -22.82
N LYS A 767 20.75 13.88 -21.96
CA LYS A 767 21.76 12.88 -22.31
C LYS A 767 21.33 11.95 -23.44
N LEU A 768 20.10 11.45 -23.44
CA LEU A 768 19.61 10.60 -24.52
C LEU A 768 19.48 11.36 -25.86
N LEU A 769 19.18 12.66 -25.83
CA LEU A 769 19.13 13.51 -27.02
C LEU A 769 20.52 13.72 -27.70
N GLU A 770 21.63 13.49 -26.99
CA GLU A 770 22.98 13.47 -27.58
C GLU A 770 23.10 12.38 -28.68
N ASN A 771 22.34 11.27 -28.56
CA ASN A 771 22.38 10.20 -29.55
C ASN A 771 21.44 10.48 -30.74
N LYS A 772 21.98 10.55 -31.97
CA LYS A 772 21.17 10.88 -33.14
C LYS A 772 20.14 9.79 -33.52
N SER A 773 20.38 8.52 -33.18
CA SER A 773 19.39 7.45 -33.40
C SER A 773 18.23 7.53 -32.40
N PHE A 774 18.51 7.86 -31.13
CA PHE A 774 17.45 8.17 -30.15
C PHE A 774 16.62 9.37 -30.60
N THR A 775 17.27 10.49 -30.96
CA THR A 775 16.57 11.72 -31.36
C THR A 775 15.72 11.54 -32.62
N ASN A 776 16.19 10.81 -33.64
CA ASN A 776 15.35 10.47 -34.80
C ASN A 776 14.16 9.60 -34.39
N LYS A 777 14.39 8.55 -33.57
CA LYS A 777 13.33 7.66 -33.08
C LYS A 777 12.27 8.41 -32.27
N PHE A 778 12.69 9.34 -31.42
CA PHE A 778 11.83 10.20 -30.61
C PHE A 778 10.96 11.10 -31.50
N VAL A 779 11.53 11.85 -32.44
CA VAL A 779 10.78 12.71 -33.39
C VAL A 779 9.74 11.91 -34.17
N ASN A 780 10.17 10.80 -34.78
CA ASN A 780 9.32 9.96 -35.62
C ASN A 780 8.18 9.29 -34.83
N ARG A 781 8.42 8.90 -33.57
CA ARG A 781 7.37 8.36 -32.68
C ARG A 781 6.36 9.42 -32.29
N MET A 782 6.78 10.64 -31.96
CA MET A 782 5.85 11.73 -31.66
C MET A 782 4.94 12.04 -32.87
N SER A 783 5.51 12.19 -34.07
CA SER A 783 4.74 12.29 -35.33
C SER A 783 3.73 11.16 -35.51
N THR A 784 4.10 9.94 -35.13
CA THR A 784 3.23 8.76 -35.23
C THR A 784 2.10 8.80 -34.20
N LEU A 785 2.38 9.18 -32.95
CA LEU A 785 1.37 9.29 -31.89
C LEU A 785 0.35 10.40 -32.18
N LEU A 786 0.77 11.53 -32.76
CA LEU A 786 -0.15 12.56 -33.27
C LEU A 786 -1.12 12.03 -34.33
N ALA A 787 -0.72 11.00 -35.10
CA ALA A 787 -1.58 10.31 -36.07
C ALA A 787 -2.28 9.06 -35.50
N THR A 788 -2.11 8.72 -34.22
CA THR A 788 -2.75 7.58 -33.54
C THR A 788 -3.31 7.98 -32.17
N ASN A 789 -2.59 7.79 -31.06
CA ASN A 789 -3.10 8.00 -29.69
C ASN A 789 -3.51 9.46 -29.40
N PHE A 790 -2.78 10.41 -29.96
CA PHE A 790 -2.96 11.86 -29.73
C PHE A 790 -3.71 12.55 -30.88
N GLU A 791 -4.32 11.79 -31.80
CA GLU A 791 -5.13 12.34 -32.90
C GLU A 791 -6.29 13.17 -32.33
N LYS A 792 -6.36 14.46 -32.70
CA LYS A 792 -7.39 15.44 -32.26
C LYS A 792 -8.80 14.84 -32.14
N THR A 793 -9.23 14.12 -33.17
CA THR A 793 -10.60 13.54 -33.25
C THR A 793 -10.89 12.54 -32.13
N ARG A 794 -9.87 11.82 -31.65
CA ARG A 794 -9.97 10.82 -30.59
C ARG A 794 -9.88 11.41 -29.20
N VAL A 795 -8.98 12.39 -29.02
CA VAL A 795 -8.83 13.09 -27.73
C VAL A 795 -10.13 13.82 -27.40
N LEU A 796 -10.72 14.51 -28.38
CA LEU A 796 -12.07 15.08 -28.27
C LEU A 796 -13.15 14.01 -28.00
N ALA A 797 -13.15 12.89 -28.72
CA ALA A 797 -14.11 11.81 -28.49
C ALA A 797 -13.99 11.18 -27.09
N ARG A 798 -12.78 11.10 -26.52
CA ARG A 798 -12.54 10.65 -25.14
C ARG A 798 -13.04 11.67 -24.12
N ILE A 799 -12.80 12.98 -24.32
CA ILE A 799 -13.38 14.05 -23.49
C ILE A 799 -14.92 13.94 -23.44
N GLU A 800 -15.58 13.85 -24.61
CA GLU A 800 -17.05 13.78 -24.67
C GLU A 800 -17.60 12.48 -24.06
N ALA A 801 -16.89 11.36 -24.19
CA ALA A 801 -17.26 10.09 -23.54
C ALA A 801 -17.20 10.20 -22.00
N MET A 802 -16.08 10.67 -21.46
CA MET A 802 -15.86 10.77 -20.01
C MET A 802 -16.83 11.76 -19.34
N MET A 803 -17.06 12.93 -19.96
CA MET A 803 -18.09 13.86 -19.48
C MET A 803 -19.51 13.32 -19.66
N GLY A 804 -19.75 12.53 -20.71
CA GLY A 804 -21.02 11.86 -20.96
C GLY A 804 -21.42 10.90 -19.84
N GLU A 805 -20.49 10.09 -19.34
CA GLU A 805 -20.72 9.13 -18.24
C GLU A 805 -21.21 9.81 -16.96
N ILE A 806 -20.60 10.92 -16.56
CA ILE A 806 -20.92 11.64 -15.30
C ILE A 806 -22.04 12.68 -15.44
N SER A 807 -22.46 13.01 -16.66
CA SER A 807 -23.33 14.16 -16.99
C SER A 807 -24.59 14.28 -16.15
N ALA A 808 -25.22 13.17 -15.75
CA ALA A 808 -26.42 13.15 -14.93
C ALA A 808 -26.21 13.65 -13.48
N GLU A 809 -24.99 13.55 -12.95
CA GLU A 809 -24.65 13.83 -11.55
C GLU A 809 -23.91 15.17 -11.36
N VAL A 810 -23.29 15.72 -12.41
CA VAL A 810 -22.49 16.97 -12.36
C VAL A 810 -23.25 18.11 -11.66
N ALA A 811 -24.50 18.37 -12.05
CA ALA A 811 -25.32 19.44 -11.46
C ALA A 811 -25.69 19.20 -9.98
N ARG A 812 -25.70 17.95 -9.52
CA ARG A 812 -25.93 17.58 -8.11
C ARG A 812 -24.65 17.77 -7.29
N ASP A 813 -23.51 17.36 -7.84
CA ASP A 813 -22.20 17.50 -7.22
C ASP A 813 -21.79 18.98 -7.08
N GLN A 814 -21.89 19.76 -8.16
CA GLN A 814 -21.67 21.21 -8.16
C GLN A 814 -22.53 21.92 -7.09
N LYS A 815 -23.80 21.55 -6.97
CA LYS A 815 -24.72 22.10 -5.97
C LYS A 815 -24.36 21.72 -4.54
N ARG A 816 -23.83 20.50 -4.30
CA ARG A 816 -23.40 20.03 -2.97
C ARG A 816 -22.16 20.79 -2.49
N TRP A 817 -21.19 21.01 -3.38
CA TRP A 817 -19.88 21.57 -3.04
C TRP A 817 -19.70 23.05 -3.43
N GLY A 818 -20.75 23.71 -3.92
CA GLY A 818 -20.72 25.13 -4.29
C GLY A 818 -19.87 25.46 -5.51
N HIS A 819 -19.48 24.45 -6.32
CA HIS A 819 -18.62 24.65 -7.48
C HIS A 819 -19.31 25.51 -8.55
N SER A 820 -18.54 26.42 -9.16
CA SER A 820 -19.03 27.32 -10.19
C SER A 820 -19.18 26.58 -11.52
N ALA A 821 -20.41 26.19 -11.87
CA ALA A 821 -20.70 25.51 -13.13
C ALA A 821 -20.07 26.21 -14.34
N LYS A 822 -20.25 27.54 -14.46
CA LYS A 822 -19.64 28.36 -15.51
C LYS A 822 -18.10 28.28 -15.57
N TRP A 823 -17.43 28.04 -14.44
CA TRP A 823 -15.97 27.85 -14.43
C TRP A 823 -15.61 26.46 -14.93
N MET A 824 -16.30 25.41 -14.46
CA MET A 824 -16.07 24.04 -14.93
C MET A 824 -16.39 23.88 -16.42
N ASP A 825 -17.44 24.56 -16.91
CA ASP A 825 -17.79 24.63 -18.33
C ASP A 825 -16.68 25.31 -19.15
N GLN A 826 -16.10 26.41 -18.63
CA GLN A 826 -14.98 27.12 -19.27
C GLN A 826 -13.73 26.23 -19.32
N VAL A 827 -13.33 25.59 -18.21
CA VAL A 827 -12.20 24.67 -18.17
C VAL A 827 -12.39 23.51 -19.16
N LEU A 828 -13.62 22.97 -19.28
CA LEU A 828 -13.93 21.94 -20.27
C LEU A 828 -13.82 22.42 -21.73
N ASP A 829 -14.23 23.65 -22.02
CA ASP A 829 -14.05 24.25 -23.35
C ASP A 829 -12.56 24.54 -23.63
N ASP A 830 -11.78 24.94 -22.64
CA ASP A 830 -10.32 25.18 -22.75
C ASP A 830 -9.56 23.85 -22.96
N MET A 831 -9.94 22.77 -22.27
CA MET A 831 -9.44 21.40 -22.52
C MET A 831 -9.73 20.94 -23.95
N LYS A 832 -10.92 21.22 -24.47
CA LYS A 832 -11.28 20.91 -25.86
C LYS A 832 -10.46 21.77 -26.82
N TYR A 833 -10.25 23.05 -26.54
CA TYR A 833 -9.44 23.94 -27.36
C TYR A 833 -7.94 23.60 -27.36
N PHE A 834 -7.42 23.07 -26.24
CA PHE A 834 -6.08 22.48 -26.17
C PHE A 834 -5.99 21.26 -27.11
N ALA A 835 -6.89 20.29 -26.96
CA ALA A 835 -6.96 19.10 -27.83
C ALA A 835 -7.24 19.43 -29.30
N GLU A 836 -7.90 20.56 -29.58
CA GLU A 836 -8.15 21.08 -30.92
C GLU A 836 -6.90 21.63 -31.61
N SER A 837 -5.90 22.10 -30.84
CA SER A 837 -4.77 22.92 -31.31
C SER A 837 -3.40 22.23 -31.14
N ARG A 838 -3.23 21.35 -30.13
CA ARG A 838 -1.91 20.84 -29.71
C ARG A 838 -1.15 20.03 -30.78
N GLU A 839 -1.84 19.45 -31.77
CA GLU A 839 -1.20 18.73 -32.89
C GLU A 839 -0.31 19.65 -33.74
N SER A 840 -0.74 20.88 -34.05
CA SER A 840 0.09 21.82 -34.82
C SER A 840 1.26 22.34 -34.01
N GLU A 841 1.02 22.73 -32.76
CA GLU A 841 2.06 23.35 -31.92
C GLU A 841 3.20 22.35 -31.66
N ILE A 842 2.90 21.10 -31.30
CA ILE A 842 3.93 20.05 -31.14
C ILE A 842 4.72 19.82 -32.43
N LEU A 843 4.10 19.90 -33.62
CA LEU A 843 4.82 19.76 -34.89
C LEU A 843 5.74 20.96 -35.17
N PHE A 844 5.34 22.19 -34.83
CA PHE A 844 6.17 23.38 -34.98
C PHE A 844 7.30 23.45 -33.94
N ASP A 845 7.00 23.28 -32.65
CA ASP A 845 8.00 23.26 -31.57
C ASP A 845 9.07 22.20 -31.85
N MET A 846 8.66 21.00 -32.27
CA MET A 846 9.56 19.90 -32.61
C MET A 846 10.37 20.17 -33.89
N GLN A 847 9.83 20.97 -34.83
CA GLN A 847 10.57 21.42 -36.02
C GLN A 847 11.71 22.36 -35.64
N GLU A 848 11.42 23.34 -34.79
CA GLU A 848 12.38 24.37 -34.37
C GLU A 848 13.44 23.78 -33.44
N PHE A 849 13.01 23.11 -32.35
CA PHE A 849 13.90 22.59 -31.31
C PHE A 849 14.93 21.57 -31.84
N PHE A 850 14.54 20.69 -32.77
CA PHE A 850 15.46 19.71 -33.38
C PHE A 850 16.01 20.14 -34.75
N ALA A 851 15.77 21.39 -35.18
CA ALA A 851 16.18 21.95 -36.47
C ALA A 851 15.85 21.05 -37.69
N LEU A 852 14.59 20.60 -37.76
CA LEU A 852 14.12 19.61 -38.72
C LEU A 852 13.74 20.21 -40.08
N GLY A 853 13.64 19.36 -41.10
CA GLY A 853 13.18 19.75 -42.43
C GLY A 853 11.67 20.03 -42.52
N GLU A 854 11.22 20.42 -43.72
CA GLU A 854 9.81 20.67 -44.04
C GLU A 854 8.90 19.48 -43.68
N PHE A 855 7.64 19.74 -43.34
CA PHE A 855 6.64 18.70 -43.10
C PHE A 855 6.33 17.90 -44.37
N VAL A 856 6.31 16.57 -44.27
CA VAL A 856 5.96 15.64 -45.35
C VAL A 856 4.93 14.62 -44.86
N PRO A 857 3.70 14.61 -45.38
CA PRO A 857 2.70 13.62 -45.04
C PRO A 857 2.95 12.30 -45.78
N VAL A 858 3.32 11.23 -45.07
CA VAL A 858 3.51 9.88 -45.64
C VAL A 858 2.33 8.99 -45.25
N THR A 859 1.77 8.26 -46.22
CA THR A 859 0.64 7.34 -45.97
C THR A 859 1.13 5.90 -45.85
N PHE A 860 1.16 5.38 -44.61
CA PHE A 860 1.46 3.97 -44.35
C PHE A 860 0.19 3.13 -44.42
N ALA A 861 0.29 1.92 -44.97
CA ALA A 861 -0.84 1.00 -45.06
C ALA A 861 -0.42 -0.47 -44.94
N ALA A 862 -1.39 -1.34 -44.64
CA ALA A 862 -1.24 -2.79 -44.68
C ALA A 862 -2.32 -3.41 -45.58
N SER A 863 -1.94 -4.41 -46.39
CA SER A 863 -2.87 -5.22 -47.17
C SER A 863 -2.79 -6.69 -46.72
N GLY A 864 -3.94 -7.35 -46.55
CA GLY A 864 -3.99 -8.68 -45.93
C GLY A 864 -3.95 -8.64 -44.39
N SER A 865 -3.54 -9.73 -43.75
CA SER A 865 -3.57 -9.88 -42.29
C SER A 865 -2.25 -9.48 -41.62
N GLY A 866 -2.06 -8.18 -41.42
CA GLY A 866 -0.91 -7.62 -40.72
C GLY A 866 -1.02 -6.11 -40.53
N ARG A 867 -0.02 -5.50 -39.91
CA ARG A 867 0.08 -4.06 -39.66
C ARG A 867 1.49 -3.54 -39.94
N VAL A 868 1.60 -2.23 -40.14
CA VAL A 868 2.89 -1.52 -40.20
C VAL A 868 3.20 -0.96 -38.82
N LEU A 869 4.48 -1.00 -38.45
CA LEU A 869 5.04 -0.32 -37.28
C LEU A 869 5.93 0.82 -37.78
N VAL A 870 5.83 1.98 -37.14
CA VAL A 870 6.73 3.14 -37.37
C VAL A 870 7.55 3.33 -36.10
N GLU A 871 8.87 3.20 -36.20
CA GLU A 871 9.79 3.19 -35.05
C GLU A 871 9.41 2.21 -33.92
N GLY A 872 8.76 1.11 -34.27
CA GLY A 872 8.23 0.12 -33.33
C GLY A 872 6.82 0.40 -32.81
N LEU A 873 6.25 1.60 -33.01
CA LEU A 873 4.84 1.87 -32.68
C LEU A 873 3.92 1.23 -33.72
N PRO A 874 3.00 0.32 -33.33
CA PRO A 874 2.09 -0.30 -34.28
C PRO A 874 0.98 0.65 -34.71
N LEU A 875 0.75 0.75 -36.02
CA LEU A 875 -0.40 1.45 -36.57
C LEU A 875 -1.68 0.62 -36.34
N ASP A 876 -2.71 1.28 -35.85
CA ASP A 876 -3.97 0.67 -35.39
C ASP A 876 -5.08 0.61 -36.45
N ARG A 877 -4.85 1.22 -37.61
CA ARG A 877 -5.76 1.25 -38.76
C ARG A 877 -5.07 0.71 -40.02
N PRO A 878 -5.79 0.08 -40.96
CA PRO A 878 -5.22 -0.45 -42.20
C PRO A 878 -4.52 0.57 -43.10
N ALA A 879 -4.81 1.87 -42.91
CA ALA A 879 -4.02 2.97 -43.44
C ALA A 879 -4.02 4.15 -42.46
N VAL A 880 -2.86 4.77 -42.26
CA VAL A 880 -2.65 5.98 -41.45
C VAL A 880 -1.75 6.94 -42.22
N LYS A 881 -2.09 8.23 -42.22
CA LYS A 881 -1.22 9.30 -42.73
C LYS A 881 -0.49 9.93 -41.56
N VAL A 882 0.84 9.96 -41.62
CA VAL A 882 1.72 10.49 -40.58
C VAL A 882 2.46 11.70 -41.14
N THR A 883 2.42 12.82 -40.41
CA THR A 883 3.18 14.03 -40.77
C THR A 883 4.60 13.89 -40.23
N LEU A 884 5.55 13.62 -41.13
CA LEU A 884 6.97 13.38 -40.83
C LEU A 884 7.83 14.56 -41.30
N PHE A 885 9.13 14.50 -41.03
CA PHE A 885 10.06 15.59 -41.31
C PHE A 885 11.05 15.23 -42.42
N LYS A 886 11.09 16.07 -43.46
CA LYS A 886 11.96 15.88 -44.63
C LYS A 886 13.41 15.68 -44.23
N GLY A 887 14.03 14.60 -44.70
CA GLY A 887 15.43 14.28 -44.39
C GLY A 887 15.69 13.63 -43.02
N THR A 888 14.66 13.43 -42.17
CA THR A 888 14.80 12.63 -40.94
C THR A 888 14.57 11.16 -41.29
N PRO A 889 15.57 10.25 -41.17
CA PRO A 889 15.38 8.84 -41.51
C PRO A 889 14.36 8.20 -40.58
N VAL A 890 13.47 7.35 -41.13
CA VAL A 890 12.40 6.67 -40.39
C VAL A 890 12.54 5.16 -40.53
N ILE A 891 12.59 4.43 -39.42
CA ILE A 891 12.53 2.96 -39.41
C ILE A 891 11.07 2.54 -39.48
N VAL A 892 10.75 1.69 -40.44
CA VAL A 892 9.43 1.07 -40.59
C VAL A 892 9.57 -0.45 -40.66
N SER A 893 8.63 -1.17 -40.06
CA SER A 893 8.57 -2.63 -40.13
C SER A 893 7.16 -3.17 -40.33
N ALA A 894 7.07 -4.43 -40.72
CA ALA A 894 5.80 -5.11 -41.03
C ALA A 894 5.58 -6.30 -40.09
N GLU A 895 4.46 -6.30 -39.35
CA GLU A 895 4.11 -7.35 -38.39
C GLU A 895 2.87 -8.14 -38.86
N GLY A 896 3.00 -9.47 -38.91
CA GLY A 896 1.91 -10.36 -39.30
C GLY A 896 0.89 -10.55 -38.18
N MET A 897 -0.40 -10.47 -38.50
CA MET A 897 -1.50 -10.67 -37.55
C MET A 897 -2.32 -11.91 -37.94
N ASN A 898 -2.84 -12.63 -36.95
CA ASN A 898 -3.70 -13.81 -37.16
C ASN A 898 -3.11 -14.88 -38.10
N GLY A 899 -1.78 -14.99 -38.15
CA GLY A 899 -1.04 -15.93 -39.00
C GLY A 899 -0.70 -15.43 -40.41
N GLY A 900 -1.05 -14.19 -40.76
CA GLY A 900 -0.68 -13.60 -42.06
C GLY A 900 0.83 -13.39 -42.21
N VAL A 901 1.36 -13.69 -43.39
CA VAL A 901 2.81 -13.70 -43.67
C VAL A 901 3.18 -12.50 -44.54
N PHE A 902 4.17 -11.72 -44.12
CA PHE A 902 4.69 -10.59 -44.91
C PHE A 902 5.33 -11.07 -46.23
N THR A 903 5.06 -10.35 -47.32
CA THR A 903 5.51 -10.72 -48.68
C THR A 903 6.21 -9.62 -49.45
N GLY A 904 6.35 -8.43 -48.87
CA GLY A 904 7.06 -7.29 -49.46
C GLY A 904 6.30 -5.96 -49.33
N TRP A 905 7.05 -4.88 -49.46
CA TRP A 905 6.55 -3.50 -49.53
C TRP A 905 6.05 -3.16 -50.94
N SER A 906 5.23 -2.11 -51.07
CA SER A 906 4.63 -1.67 -52.34
C SER A 906 5.63 -1.20 -53.40
N ASP A 907 6.87 -0.88 -53.01
CA ASP A 907 7.99 -0.55 -53.91
C ASP A 907 8.86 -1.76 -54.27
N GLY A 908 8.53 -2.95 -53.77
CA GLY A 908 9.21 -4.22 -54.08
C GLY A 908 10.31 -4.64 -53.12
N VAL A 909 10.62 -3.87 -52.07
CA VAL A 909 11.56 -4.30 -51.02
C VAL A 909 10.98 -5.45 -50.21
N THR A 910 11.79 -6.47 -49.90
CA THR A 910 11.35 -7.69 -49.18
C THR A 910 11.83 -7.79 -47.73
N ASP A 911 12.70 -6.89 -47.28
CA ASP A 911 13.13 -6.81 -45.89
C ASP A 911 11.98 -6.38 -44.98
N VAL A 912 11.74 -7.14 -43.91
CA VAL A 912 10.62 -6.93 -42.97
C VAL A 912 10.74 -5.59 -42.23
N THR A 913 11.96 -5.13 -41.99
CA THR A 913 12.30 -3.84 -41.36
C THR A 913 13.26 -3.10 -42.28
N ARG A 914 13.03 -1.79 -42.48
CA ARG A 914 13.84 -0.94 -43.35
C ARG A 914 13.82 0.52 -42.87
N THR A 915 14.79 1.30 -43.31
CA THR A 915 14.74 2.77 -43.22
C THR A 915 14.11 3.36 -44.50
N ILE A 916 13.40 4.48 -44.36
CA ILE A 916 12.93 5.33 -45.47
C ILE A 916 13.27 6.80 -45.20
N MET A 917 13.27 7.62 -46.25
CA MET A 917 13.47 9.07 -46.16
C MET A 917 12.18 9.83 -46.52
N PRO A 918 11.58 10.59 -45.60
CA PRO A 918 10.43 11.45 -45.89
C PRO A 918 10.80 12.49 -46.94
N GLY A 919 9.98 12.58 -48.00
CA GLY A 919 10.25 13.38 -49.20
C GLY A 919 10.73 12.56 -50.41
N GLU A 920 11.07 11.27 -50.23
CA GLU A 920 11.31 10.33 -51.32
C GLU A 920 10.11 9.39 -51.59
N ILE A 921 9.21 9.25 -50.60
CA ILE A 921 8.05 8.35 -50.63
C ILE A 921 6.82 9.06 -50.04
N ASP A 922 5.72 9.15 -50.80
CA ASP A 922 4.44 9.70 -50.34
C ASP A 922 3.52 8.64 -49.67
N ALA A 923 3.67 7.37 -50.04
CA ALA A 923 2.88 6.26 -49.52
C ALA A 923 3.63 4.92 -49.59
N LEU A 924 3.44 4.06 -48.58
CA LEU A 924 4.11 2.77 -48.45
C LEU A 924 3.16 1.72 -47.85
N THR A 925 2.92 0.62 -48.57
CA THR A 925 2.04 -0.48 -48.13
C THR A 925 2.85 -1.75 -47.84
N ALA A 926 2.70 -2.31 -46.65
CA ALA A 926 3.15 -3.68 -46.34
C ALA A 926 2.11 -4.71 -46.84
N ASN A 927 2.55 -5.73 -47.58
CA ASN A 927 1.64 -6.70 -48.19
C ASN A 927 1.79 -8.08 -47.53
N PHE A 928 0.69 -8.57 -46.96
CA PHE A 928 0.58 -9.86 -46.28
C PHE A 928 -0.28 -10.84 -47.09
N LYS A 929 -0.08 -12.15 -46.85
CA LYS A 929 -0.89 -13.25 -47.42
C LYS A 929 -1.32 -14.24 -46.34
#